data_AF-A0A3D1IDJ4-F1
#
_entry.id   AF-A0A3D1IDJ4-F1
#
_cell.length_a   1.000
_cell.length_b   1.000
_cell.length_c   1.000
_cell.angle_alpha   90.00
_cell.angle_beta   90.00
_cell.angle_gamma   90.00
#
_symmetry.space_group_name_H-M   'P 1'
#
loop_
_entity.id
_entity.type
_entity.pdbx_description
1 polymer ?
#
loop_
_entity_poly.entity_id
_entity_poly.type
_entity_poly.pdbx_seq_one_letter_code
_entity_poly.pdbx_strand_id
1 'polypeptide(L)'
;MIIKRYFTKPGKDPYDGIRFEPRVSEIRNPDGSVVFRMENVMVPEDWSQVATDILAQKYFRKAGVPQPDGSLGSETDSRQVFHRMAGCWTDWGKRYGYFASDLDAQVFYDEIVHMMARQIAAPNSPQWFNTGLYYAYGIAGVPQGHYYVDPDTREVKRSENAYERPQPHACFILSVKDDLVNEGGIMDLWTREARIFKYGSGVGTNFSPIRGENEKLSGGGRSSGLMSFLKVGDRSAGAIKSGGTTRRAAKMVCLDIDHPDVEQFIRWKVTEEQKVASLVAGSQINRRHLNEVLDACRNPEPADLPREDRLNPRKNVRLRRAIARAKEACVPLNYIERTIQLAEQGAETVDFPTYDTGYESEAYATVSGQNSNNSVRIPNAFFEALEKGEDWVLRNRTDGTVAKRVPARKLWDDICFSAWACADPGVQFDTTINEWHTCPNDGRINASNPCSEYMFLDDTACNLASINLAKFYDPQTGRFDVEGYRHAIRLWTIVLEISVLMAQFPSPEIARLSYEFRTLGLGYANLGALLMRMGIPYDSPEARAVAGALTAILGGQAYATSAEMARELGSFPGYERNRASMLRVIRNHRRAAYNAPAGEYEGLSIPPVGINPELCPPDLLAAARESWDAALQAGEAHGFRNAQVTVLAPTGTIGLVMDCDTTGIEPDFALVKFKKLAGGGYFKIINQSIPLALRKLGYSQEQIEDIVAYCLGHGTLKGSPEIGHEALRAKGFDDAALGRLESALASAFEIQFAFNKFVLGEEFCKTRLGFTDEQLNDWNFDLLQALGFTKSQIDAANTYACGAMTIEGAPHLLPEHYPVFDCANPCGRIGRRFISAEGHIRMMA
;
A
#
# COMPACT_ATOMS: atom_id res chain seq x y z
N MET A 1 -19.50 -29.18 -4.41
CA MET A 1 -20.11 -28.14 -3.54
C MET A 1 -21.50 -27.77 -4.04
N ILE A 2 -22.49 -27.71 -3.15
CA ILE A 2 -23.81 -27.13 -3.43
C ILE A 2 -23.72 -25.62 -3.20
N ILE A 3 -24.20 -24.81 -4.13
CA ILE A 3 -24.10 -23.34 -4.06
C ILE A 3 -25.50 -22.74 -3.92
N LYS A 4 -25.72 -22.04 -2.81
CA LYS A 4 -26.96 -21.29 -2.57
C LYS A 4 -26.88 -19.92 -3.22
N ARG A 5 -28.03 -19.36 -3.62
CA ARG A 5 -28.15 -17.95 -4.00
C ARG A 5 -28.37 -17.10 -2.77
N TYR A 6 -27.74 -15.93 -2.72
CA TYR A 6 -27.97 -14.93 -1.68
C TYR A 6 -28.13 -13.54 -2.30
N PHE A 7 -27.17 -13.12 -3.13
CA PHE A 7 -27.19 -11.81 -3.77
C PHE A 7 -28.00 -11.80 -5.08
N THR A 8 -28.15 -12.96 -5.72
CA THR A 8 -28.86 -13.11 -6.99
C THR A 8 -30.18 -13.86 -6.84
N LYS A 9 -31.04 -13.81 -7.87
CA LYS A 9 -32.35 -14.48 -7.88
C LYS A 9 -32.43 -15.53 -9.01
N PRO A 10 -33.08 -16.68 -8.78
CA PRO A 10 -33.28 -17.67 -9.84
C PRO A 10 -34.01 -17.08 -11.06
N GLY A 11 -33.52 -17.39 -12.26
CA GLY A 11 -34.14 -16.95 -13.52
C GLY A 11 -34.03 -15.46 -13.84
N LYS A 12 -33.24 -14.71 -13.06
CA LYS A 12 -32.91 -13.30 -13.33
C LYS A 12 -31.47 -13.17 -13.81
N ASP A 13 -31.21 -12.14 -14.60
CA ASP A 13 -29.86 -11.75 -14.98
C ASP A 13 -29.05 -11.43 -13.71
N PRO A 14 -27.77 -11.84 -13.58
CA PRO A 14 -26.99 -11.58 -12.37
C PRO A 14 -26.75 -10.08 -12.11
N TYR A 15 -26.93 -9.22 -13.11
CA TYR A 15 -26.89 -7.77 -12.99
C TYR A 15 -28.27 -7.12 -12.82
N ASP A 16 -29.34 -7.89 -12.57
CA ASP A 16 -30.68 -7.36 -12.30
C ASP A 16 -30.63 -6.30 -11.16
N GLY A 17 -31.15 -5.10 -11.43
CA GLY A 17 -31.07 -3.96 -10.52
C GLY A 17 -29.74 -3.19 -10.52
N ILE A 18 -28.83 -3.46 -11.47
CA ILE A 18 -27.58 -2.71 -11.67
C ILE A 18 -27.61 -2.03 -13.04
N ARG A 19 -27.67 -0.70 -13.06
CA ARG A 19 -27.57 0.07 -14.30
C ARG A 19 -26.11 0.37 -14.62
N PHE A 20 -25.74 0.24 -15.89
CA PHE A 20 -24.41 0.56 -16.40
C PHE A 20 -24.47 1.82 -17.26
N GLU A 21 -23.46 2.67 -17.12
CA GLU A 21 -23.34 3.93 -17.87
C GLU A 21 -21.93 4.12 -18.45
N PRO A 22 -21.80 4.83 -19.58
CA PRO A 22 -20.51 5.16 -20.15
C PRO A 22 -19.84 6.30 -19.38
N ARG A 23 -18.55 6.15 -19.11
CA ARG A 23 -17.71 7.21 -18.53
C ARG A 23 -16.43 7.42 -19.33
N VAL A 24 -15.77 8.53 -19.08
CA VAL A 24 -14.46 8.85 -19.64
C VAL A 24 -13.41 8.67 -18.55
N SER A 25 -12.34 7.95 -18.86
CA SER A 25 -11.13 7.93 -18.02
C SER A 25 -10.01 8.65 -18.73
N GLU A 26 -9.36 9.60 -18.05
CA GLU A 26 -8.32 10.43 -18.63
C GLU A 26 -7.17 10.73 -17.66
N ILE A 27 -5.96 10.75 -18.20
CA ILE A 27 -4.72 11.13 -17.56
C ILE A 27 -4.10 12.22 -18.43
N ARG A 28 -3.80 13.37 -17.83
CA ARG A 28 -3.01 14.44 -18.44
C ARG A 28 -1.62 14.54 -17.79
N ASN A 29 -0.73 15.33 -18.39
CA ASN A 29 0.50 15.80 -17.78
C ASN A 29 0.26 17.18 -17.13
N PRO A 30 1.12 17.65 -16.20
CA PRO A 30 1.04 18.99 -15.63
C PRO A 30 0.97 20.14 -16.65
N ASP A 31 1.47 19.92 -17.87
CA ASP A 31 1.40 20.86 -19.00
C ASP A 31 0.07 20.80 -19.78
N GLY A 32 -0.89 19.97 -19.34
CA GLY A 32 -2.20 19.77 -19.94
C GLY A 32 -2.26 18.74 -21.08
N SER A 33 -1.12 18.19 -21.54
CA SER A 33 -1.09 17.18 -22.61
C SER A 33 -1.71 15.85 -22.14
N VAL A 34 -2.41 15.13 -23.02
CA VAL A 34 -3.09 13.87 -22.68
C VAL A 34 -2.11 12.70 -22.75
N VAL A 35 -1.95 11.98 -21.64
CA VAL A 35 -1.12 10.77 -21.52
C VAL A 35 -1.93 9.52 -21.84
N PHE A 36 -3.19 9.48 -21.39
CA PHE A 36 -4.11 8.37 -21.61
C PHE A 36 -5.53 8.92 -21.64
N ARG A 37 -6.34 8.49 -22.59
CA ARG A 37 -7.78 8.78 -22.61
C ARG A 37 -8.51 7.55 -23.13
N MET A 38 -9.60 7.21 -22.47
CA MET A 38 -10.48 6.12 -22.84
C MET A 38 -11.91 6.58 -22.70
N GLU A 39 -12.63 6.56 -23.82
CA GLU A 39 -14.04 6.92 -23.88
C GLU A 39 -14.92 5.67 -23.77
N ASN A 40 -16.17 5.87 -23.37
CA ASN A 40 -17.18 4.82 -23.27
C ASN A 40 -16.77 3.64 -22.37
N VAL A 41 -16.12 3.94 -21.24
CA VAL A 41 -15.83 2.96 -20.19
C VAL A 41 -17.15 2.62 -19.50
N MET A 42 -17.70 1.42 -19.76
CA MET A 42 -18.98 0.99 -19.18
C MET A 42 -18.80 0.42 -17.78
N VAL A 43 -19.37 1.08 -16.77
CA VAL A 43 -19.32 0.70 -15.35
C VAL A 43 -20.70 0.83 -14.70
N PRO A 44 -20.95 0.16 -13.57
CA PRO A 44 -22.15 0.42 -12.77
C PRO A 44 -22.27 1.90 -12.37
N GLU A 45 -23.48 2.45 -12.39
CA GLU A 45 -23.74 3.88 -12.11
C GLU A 45 -23.25 4.31 -10.71
N ASP A 46 -23.30 3.40 -9.74
CA ASP A 46 -22.90 3.65 -8.35
C ASP A 46 -21.37 3.69 -8.14
N TRP A 47 -20.56 3.28 -9.11
CA TRP A 47 -19.10 3.34 -8.97
C TRP A 47 -18.64 4.78 -8.90
N SER A 48 -17.54 5.08 -8.21
CA SER A 48 -16.92 6.41 -8.29
C SER A 48 -16.11 6.59 -9.60
N GLN A 49 -15.81 7.84 -9.96
CA GLN A 49 -14.85 8.14 -11.04
C GLN A 49 -13.48 7.56 -10.72
N VAL A 50 -13.08 7.50 -9.44
CA VAL A 50 -11.79 6.93 -9.03
C VAL A 50 -11.76 5.42 -9.30
N ALA A 51 -12.81 4.67 -8.96
CA ALA A 51 -12.90 3.24 -9.27
C ALA A 51 -12.90 2.99 -10.78
N THR A 52 -13.61 3.83 -11.54
CA THR A 52 -13.65 3.81 -13.00
C THR A 52 -12.25 4.00 -13.60
N ASP A 53 -11.53 5.01 -13.13
CA ASP A 53 -10.16 5.30 -13.57
C ASP A 53 -9.21 4.15 -13.25
N ILE A 54 -9.28 3.59 -12.05
CA ILE A 54 -8.43 2.44 -11.67
C ILE A 54 -8.71 1.24 -12.56
N LEU A 55 -9.98 0.91 -12.79
CA LEU A 55 -10.38 -0.18 -13.68
C LEU A 55 -9.84 0.06 -15.10
N ALA A 56 -10.17 1.21 -15.68
CA ALA A 56 -9.79 1.55 -17.04
C ALA A 56 -8.27 1.61 -17.21
N GLN A 57 -7.55 2.27 -16.31
CA GLN A 57 -6.12 2.51 -16.47
C GLN A 57 -5.27 1.28 -16.15
N LYS A 58 -5.66 0.49 -15.13
CA LYS A 58 -4.83 -0.61 -14.62
C LYS A 58 -5.34 -2.00 -14.99
N TYR A 59 -6.64 -2.24 -14.99
CA TYR A 59 -7.19 -3.60 -15.06
C TYR A 59 -7.78 -4.01 -16.39
N PHE A 60 -8.20 -3.05 -17.22
CA PHE A 60 -8.57 -3.35 -18.61
C PHE A 60 -7.37 -3.83 -19.41
N ARG A 61 -7.54 -5.00 -20.03
CA ARG A 61 -6.64 -5.50 -21.04
C ARG A 61 -6.61 -4.54 -22.21
N LYS A 62 -5.41 -4.09 -22.58
CA LYS A 62 -5.21 -3.02 -23.57
C LYS A 62 -5.15 -3.50 -25.03
N ALA A 63 -4.92 -4.79 -25.27
CA ALA A 63 -4.76 -5.33 -26.61
C ALA A 63 -5.10 -6.82 -26.66
N GLY A 64 -5.48 -7.28 -27.85
CA GLY A 64 -5.78 -8.69 -28.15
C GLY A 64 -7.20 -9.12 -27.80
N VAL A 65 -8.09 -8.18 -27.45
CA VAL A 65 -9.49 -8.46 -27.11
C VAL A 65 -10.34 -8.41 -28.38
N PRO A 66 -11.04 -9.48 -28.77
CA PRO A 66 -11.90 -9.48 -29.95
C PRO A 66 -12.98 -8.38 -29.88
N GLN A 67 -13.13 -7.63 -30.98
CA GLN A 67 -14.12 -6.57 -31.12
C GLN A 67 -15.27 -7.03 -32.02
N PRO A 68 -16.48 -6.42 -31.92
CA PRO A 68 -17.62 -6.78 -32.75
C PRO A 68 -17.39 -6.65 -34.27
N ASP A 69 -16.47 -5.79 -34.69
CA ASP A 69 -16.09 -5.57 -36.09
C ASP A 69 -15.06 -6.59 -36.62
N GLY A 70 -14.66 -7.57 -35.80
CA GLY A 70 -13.67 -8.59 -36.13
C GLY A 70 -12.22 -8.15 -35.90
N SER A 71 -11.97 -6.91 -35.46
CA SER A 71 -10.64 -6.43 -35.09
C SER A 71 -10.23 -6.87 -33.67
N LEU A 72 -8.98 -6.58 -33.30
CA LEU A 72 -8.48 -6.78 -31.93
C LEU A 72 -8.25 -5.43 -31.27
N GLY A 73 -8.77 -5.25 -30.05
CA GLY A 73 -8.71 -4.01 -29.30
C GLY A 73 -8.52 -4.24 -27.79
N SER A 74 -9.07 -3.33 -26.99
CA SER A 74 -9.03 -3.36 -25.53
C SER A 74 -10.38 -3.75 -24.91
N GLU A 75 -10.38 -4.13 -23.64
CA GLU A 75 -11.61 -4.15 -22.83
C GLU A 75 -12.11 -2.72 -22.66
N THR A 76 -13.42 -2.50 -22.81
CA THR A 76 -14.08 -1.18 -22.62
C THR A 76 -15.25 -1.27 -21.64
N ASP A 77 -15.63 -2.48 -21.23
CA ASP A 77 -16.77 -2.74 -20.38
C ASP A 77 -16.38 -3.58 -19.17
N SER A 78 -16.71 -3.09 -17.97
CA SER A 78 -16.45 -3.80 -16.72
C SER A 78 -17.00 -5.23 -16.71
N ARG A 79 -18.11 -5.50 -17.41
CA ARG A 79 -18.71 -6.84 -17.54
C ARG A 79 -17.81 -7.82 -18.27
N GLN A 80 -16.95 -7.36 -19.18
CA GLN A 80 -15.95 -8.20 -19.84
C GLN A 80 -14.93 -8.73 -18.83
N VAL A 81 -14.49 -7.86 -17.91
CA VAL A 81 -13.56 -8.23 -16.83
C VAL A 81 -14.21 -9.19 -15.84
N PHE A 82 -15.44 -8.89 -15.42
CA PHE A 82 -16.19 -9.77 -14.51
C PHE A 82 -16.40 -11.15 -15.13
N HIS A 83 -16.80 -11.19 -16.41
CA HIS A 83 -17.01 -12.45 -17.14
C HIS A 83 -15.72 -13.25 -17.28
N ARG A 84 -14.60 -12.65 -17.72
CA ARG A 84 -13.37 -13.45 -17.90
C ARG A 84 -12.87 -14.04 -16.59
N MET A 85 -13.02 -13.33 -15.47
CA MET A 85 -12.56 -13.80 -14.17
C MET A 85 -13.50 -14.85 -13.59
N ALA A 86 -14.77 -14.49 -13.40
CA ALA A 86 -15.79 -15.40 -12.86
C ALA A 86 -15.99 -16.63 -13.74
N GLY A 87 -16.00 -16.45 -15.06
CA GLY A 87 -16.14 -17.53 -16.04
C GLY A 87 -14.95 -18.48 -16.00
N CYS A 88 -13.72 -17.96 -15.91
CA CYS A 88 -12.53 -18.79 -15.79
C CYS A 88 -12.54 -19.63 -14.50
N TRP A 89 -12.84 -19.04 -13.35
CA TRP A 89 -12.97 -19.80 -12.10
C TRP A 89 -14.08 -20.85 -12.18
N THR A 90 -15.22 -20.49 -12.79
CA THR A 90 -16.33 -21.43 -12.97
C THR A 90 -15.94 -22.61 -13.86
N ASP A 91 -15.26 -22.36 -14.98
CA ASP A 91 -14.80 -23.40 -15.92
C ASP A 91 -13.82 -24.38 -15.26
N TRP A 92 -12.81 -23.86 -14.56
CA TRP A 92 -11.85 -24.68 -13.82
C TRP A 92 -12.54 -25.45 -12.69
N GLY A 93 -13.45 -24.81 -11.96
CA GLY A 93 -14.23 -25.46 -10.91
C GLY A 93 -15.10 -26.60 -11.45
N LYS A 94 -15.76 -26.40 -12.59
CA LYS A 94 -16.54 -27.45 -13.28
C LYS A 94 -15.66 -28.63 -13.69
N ARG A 95 -14.54 -28.33 -14.38
CA ARG A 95 -13.62 -29.34 -14.93
C ARG A 95 -13.07 -30.28 -13.85
N TYR A 96 -12.83 -29.75 -12.65
CA TYR A 96 -12.21 -30.48 -11.56
C TYR A 96 -13.16 -30.76 -10.38
N GLY A 97 -14.48 -30.78 -10.63
CA GLY A 97 -15.47 -31.34 -9.69
C GLY A 97 -15.76 -30.49 -8.45
N TYR A 98 -15.51 -29.17 -8.47
CA TYR A 98 -15.84 -28.30 -7.33
C TYR A 98 -17.34 -28.11 -7.14
N PHE A 99 -18.15 -28.26 -8.18
CA PHE A 99 -19.59 -28.03 -8.12
C PHE A 99 -20.36 -29.34 -8.20
N ALA A 100 -21.41 -29.49 -7.38
CA ALA A 100 -22.22 -30.71 -7.35
C ALA A 100 -23.07 -30.89 -8.62
N SER A 101 -23.38 -29.79 -9.32
CA SER A 101 -24.13 -29.78 -10.58
C SER A 101 -23.76 -28.59 -11.46
N ASP A 102 -24.19 -28.62 -12.72
CA ASP A 102 -24.10 -27.46 -13.62
C ASP A 102 -24.87 -26.24 -13.10
N LEU A 103 -25.98 -26.46 -12.39
CA LEU A 103 -26.75 -25.40 -11.75
C LEU A 103 -25.93 -24.73 -10.66
N ASP A 104 -25.24 -25.50 -9.81
CA ASP A 104 -24.40 -24.95 -8.75
C ASP A 104 -23.26 -24.09 -9.32
N ALA A 105 -22.66 -24.53 -10.43
CA ALA A 105 -21.64 -23.76 -11.12
C ALA A 105 -22.18 -22.48 -11.76
N GLN A 106 -23.40 -22.51 -12.32
CA GLN A 106 -24.06 -21.32 -12.83
C GLN A 106 -24.39 -20.35 -11.69
N VAL A 107 -24.90 -20.85 -10.57
CA VAL A 107 -25.17 -20.04 -9.37
C VAL A 107 -23.88 -19.39 -8.87
N PHE A 108 -22.78 -20.14 -8.83
CA PHE A 108 -21.48 -19.59 -8.47
C PHE A 108 -21.07 -18.45 -9.41
N TYR A 109 -21.14 -18.66 -10.72
CA TYR A 109 -20.85 -17.61 -11.71
C TYR A 109 -21.69 -16.35 -11.45
N ASP A 110 -23.00 -16.50 -11.31
CA ASP A 110 -23.95 -15.41 -11.11
C ASP A 110 -23.63 -14.61 -9.84
N GLU A 111 -23.40 -15.30 -8.71
CA GLU A 111 -23.07 -14.66 -7.43
C GLU A 111 -21.73 -13.92 -7.48
N ILE A 112 -20.70 -14.49 -8.12
CA ILE A 112 -19.38 -13.85 -8.24
C ILE A 112 -19.47 -12.57 -9.09
N VAL A 113 -20.08 -12.62 -10.29
CA VAL A 113 -20.16 -11.42 -11.13
C VAL A 113 -21.00 -10.32 -10.48
N HIS A 114 -22.06 -10.69 -9.75
CA HIS A 114 -22.85 -9.75 -8.97
C HIS A 114 -22.02 -9.10 -7.87
N MET A 115 -21.27 -9.90 -7.08
CA MET A 115 -20.41 -9.37 -6.01
C MET A 115 -19.32 -8.44 -6.56
N MET A 116 -18.74 -8.75 -7.72
CA MET A 116 -17.75 -7.87 -8.36
C MET A 116 -18.40 -6.56 -8.83
N ALA A 117 -19.57 -6.61 -9.47
CA ALA A 117 -20.28 -5.41 -9.92
C ALA A 117 -20.73 -4.51 -8.77
N ARG A 118 -21.14 -5.08 -7.63
CA ARG A 118 -21.54 -4.35 -6.42
C ARG A 118 -20.38 -3.93 -5.52
N GLN A 119 -19.14 -4.25 -5.91
CA GLN A 119 -17.91 -4.03 -5.12
C GLN A 119 -17.99 -4.65 -3.71
N ILE A 120 -18.61 -5.83 -3.60
CA ILE A 120 -18.68 -6.60 -2.35
C ILE A 120 -17.31 -7.18 -1.99
N ALA A 121 -16.53 -7.58 -3.00
CA ALA A 121 -15.19 -8.09 -2.82
C ALA A 121 -14.36 -7.95 -4.09
N ALA A 122 -13.04 -7.96 -3.93
CA ALA A 122 -12.08 -7.92 -5.03
C ALA A 122 -10.89 -8.84 -4.76
N PRO A 123 -10.37 -9.55 -5.77
CA PRO A 123 -9.13 -10.30 -5.66
C PRO A 123 -7.91 -9.40 -5.80
N ASN A 124 -6.73 -9.90 -5.46
CA ASN A 124 -5.46 -9.19 -5.64
C ASN A 124 -5.20 -8.83 -7.12
N SER A 125 -4.41 -7.77 -7.33
CA SER A 125 -4.18 -7.20 -8.68
C SER A 125 -3.68 -8.20 -9.74
N PRO A 126 -2.75 -9.14 -9.47
CA PRO A 126 -2.40 -10.19 -10.43
C PRO A 126 -3.58 -10.98 -11.02
N GLN A 127 -4.65 -11.22 -10.26
CA GLN A 127 -5.85 -11.87 -10.80
C GLN A 127 -6.53 -10.99 -11.86
N TRP A 128 -6.65 -9.69 -11.60
CA TRP A 128 -7.17 -8.74 -12.57
C TRP A 128 -6.31 -8.70 -13.83
N PHE A 129 -4.99 -8.80 -13.72
CA PHE A 129 -4.11 -8.74 -14.91
C PHE A 129 -4.14 -10.01 -15.75
N ASN A 130 -4.21 -11.18 -15.11
CA ASN A 130 -3.83 -12.44 -15.76
C ASN A 130 -4.99 -13.45 -15.90
N THR A 131 -6.00 -13.40 -15.02
CA THR A 131 -7.03 -14.45 -14.95
C THR A 131 -8.02 -14.34 -16.11
N GLY A 132 -8.26 -15.46 -16.79
CA GLY A 132 -9.30 -15.58 -17.81
C GLY A 132 -8.96 -15.01 -19.19
N LEU A 133 -7.74 -14.50 -19.43
CA LEU A 133 -7.36 -13.95 -20.74
C LEU A 133 -7.43 -15.01 -21.84
N TYR A 134 -6.92 -16.22 -21.58
CA TYR A 134 -7.02 -17.33 -22.53
C TYR A 134 -8.45 -17.87 -22.60
N TYR A 135 -9.12 -18.05 -21.46
CA TYR A 135 -10.49 -18.55 -21.38
C TYR A 135 -11.49 -17.69 -22.19
N ALA A 136 -11.48 -16.37 -21.99
CA ALA A 136 -12.47 -15.49 -22.61
C ALA A 136 -12.10 -15.05 -24.03
N TYR A 137 -10.80 -14.92 -24.33
CA TYR A 137 -10.33 -14.27 -25.56
C TYR A 137 -9.37 -15.11 -26.40
N GLY A 138 -8.97 -16.31 -25.94
CA GLY A 138 -7.97 -17.15 -26.62
C GLY A 138 -6.55 -16.54 -26.64
N ILE A 139 -6.27 -15.53 -25.81
CA ILE A 139 -4.97 -14.86 -25.78
C ILE A 139 -3.91 -15.83 -25.27
N ALA A 140 -2.99 -16.23 -26.15
CA ALA A 140 -1.80 -17.02 -25.84
C ALA A 140 -0.55 -16.13 -25.67
N GLY A 141 0.54 -16.70 -25.17
CA GLY A 141 1.82 -15.98 -25.07
C GLY A 141 3.04 -16.90 -24.95
N VAL A 142 4.21 -16.35 -25.26
CA VAL A 142 5.50 -17.07 -25.23
C VAL A 142 5.84 -17.52 -23.81
N PRO A 143 6.14 -18.81 -23.58
CA PRO A 143 6.57 -19.34 -22.27
C PRO A 143 7.71 -18.54 -21.63
N GLN A 144 7.58 -18.26 -20.34
CA GLN A 144 8.56 -17.48 -19.56
C GLN A 144 9.35 -18.33 -18.54
N GLY A 145 9.31 -19.67 -18.70
CA GLY A 145 9.97 -20.59 -17.78
C GLY A 145 9.18 -20.86 -16.50
N HIS A 146 7.84 -20.77 -16.56
CA HIS A 146 6.95 -21.13 -15.48
C HIS A 146 6.61 -22.63 -15.48
N TYR A 147 6.14 -23.11 -14.33
CA TYR A 147 5.78 -24.48 -14.03
C TYR A 147 4.40 -24.54 -13.35
N TYR A 148 3.73 -25.68 -13.45
CA TYR A 148 2.48 -25.95 -12.74
C TYR A 148 2.45 -27.42 -12.32
N VAL A 149 1.59 -27.76 -11.37
CA VAL A 149 1.27 -29.16 -11.09
C VAL A 149 0.04 -29.53 -11.90
N ASP A 150 0.16 -30.57 -12.73
CA ASP A 150 -0.97 -31.15 -13.43
C ASP A 150 -1.93 -31.78 -12.41
N PRO A 151 -3.19 -31.33 -12.30
CA PRO A 151 -4.06 -31.86 -11.26
C PRO A 151 -4.43 -33.34 -11.41
N ASP A 152 -4.38 -33.86 -12.64
CA ASP A 152 -4.74 -35.24 -12.97
C ASP A 152 -3.58 -36.19 -12.69
N THR A 153 -2.35 -35.82 -13.11
CA THR A 153 -1.16 -36.67 -12.88
C THR A 153 -0.43 -36.36 -11.59
N ARG A 154 -0.64 -35.18 -11.00
CA ARG A 154 0.08 -34.61 -9.84
C ARG A 154 1.58 -34.38 -10.09
N GLU A 155 2.00 -34.36 -11.35
CA GLU A 155 3.39 -34.11 -11.73
C GLU A 155 3.62 -32.64 -12.02
N VAL A 156 4.82 -32.15 -11.71
CA VAL A 156 5.25 -30.81 -12.08
C VAL A 156 5.57 -30.78 -13.57
N LYS A 157 4.91 -29.89 -14.30
CA LYS A 157 5.10 -29.68 -15.75
C LYS A 157 5.53 -28.26 -16.03
N ARG A 158 6.24 -28.08 -17.14
CA ARG A 158 6.61 -26.75 -17.65
C ARG A 158 5.43 -26.17 -18.46
N SER A 159 5.17 -24.88 -18.29
CA SER A 159 4.14 -24.18 -19.06
C SER A 159 4.54 -23.97 -20.51
N GLU A 160 3.65 -24.32 -21.44
CA GLU A 160 3.83 -24.13 -22.89
C GLU A 160 3.15 -22.85 -23.42
N ASN A 161 2.36 -22.20 -22.57
CA ASN A 161 1.65 -20.95 -22.87
C ASN A 161 1.63 -20.03 -21.64
N ALA A 162 1.94 -18.74 -21.85
CA ALA A 162 2.03 -17.74 -20.78
C ALA A 162 0.68 -17.34 -20.13
N TYR A 163 -0.46 -17.59 -20.76
CA TYR A 163 -1.77 -17.12 -20.30
C TYR A 163 -2.85 -18.19 -20.18
N GLU A 164 -2.63 -19.39 -20.71
CA GLU A 164 -3.55 -20.52 -20.55
C GLU A 164 -3.74 -20.89 -19.08
N ARG A 165 -2.63 -20.91 -18.33
CA ARG A 165 -2.63 -20.94 -16.86
C ARG A 165 -2.23 -19.56 -16.35
N PRO A 166 -3.08 -18.85 -15.58
CA PRO A 166 -2.73 -17.52 -15.09
C PRO A 166 -1.65 -17.57 -13.99
N GLN A 167 -1.01 -16.43 -13.70
CA GLN A 167 -0.30 -16.21 -12.43
C GLN A 167 -1.18 -15.35 -11.51
N PRO A 168 -2.06 -15.96 -10.69
CA PRO A 168 -3.01 -15.23 -9.84
C PRO A 168 -2.42 -14.83 -8.48
N HIS A 169 -1.26 -15.36 -8.09
CA HIS A 169 -0.68 -15.15 -6.75
C HIS A 169 0.02 -13.79 -6.66
N ALA A 170 -0.20 -13.06 -5.56
CA ALA A 170 0.45 -11.78 -5.31
C ALA A 170 1.68 -11.90 -4.43
N CYS A 171 1.71 -12.89 -3.54
CA CYS A 171 2.67 -12.96 -2.46
C CYS A 171 3.48 -14.24 -2.58
N PHE A 172 4.80 -14.14 -2.57
CA PHE A 172 5.72 -15.26 -2.64
C PHE A 172 6.73 -15.19 -1.49
N ILE A 173 7.10 -16.35 -0.96
CA ILE A 173 8.23 -16.51 -0.04
C ILE A 173 9.23 -17.39 -0.76
N LEU A 174 10.51 -17.01 -0.80
CA LEU A 174 11.56 -17.80 -1.44
C LEU A 174 12.63 -18.21 -0.43
N SER A 175 13.21 -19.39 -0.64
CA SER A 175 14.44 -19.78 0.03
C SER A 175 15.68 -19.27 -0.72
N VAL A 176 16.79 -19.17 0.01
CA VAL A 176 18.12 -18.93 -0.57
C VAL A 176 19.17 -19.77 0.16
N LYS A 177 20.05 -20.40 -0.62
CA LYS A 177 21.20 -21.15 -0.13
C LYS A 177 22.45 -20.28 -0.20
N ASP A 178 23.40 -20.54 0.70
CA ASP A 178 24.73 -19.92 0.71
C ASP A 178 25.63 -20.48 -0.41
N ASP A 179 25.20 -20.26 -1.65
CA ASP A 179 25.82 -20.64 -2.90
C ASP A 179 25.68 -19.49 -3.90
N LEU A 180 26.70 -19.22 -4.71
CA LEU A 180 26.67 -18.07 -5.61
C LEU A 180 25.80 -18.29 -6.86
N VAL A 181 25.94 -19.43 -7.55
CA VAL A 181 25.45 -19.61 -8.94
C VAL A 181 24.62 -20.85 -9.20
N ASN A 182 24.63 -21.84 -8.29
CA ASN A 182 23.84 -23.05 -8.46
C ASN A 182 22.35 -22.79 -8.20
N GLU A 183 21.50 -23.76 -8.57
CA GLU A 183 20.06 -23.69 -8.34
C GLU A 183 19.74 -23.51 -6.84
N GLY A 184 18.89 -22.51 -6.54
CA GLY A 184 18.60 -22.08 -5.17
C GLY A 184 19.67 -21.19 -4.52
N GLY A 185 20.77 -20.88 -5.21
CA GLY A 185 21.77 -19.91 -4.78
C GLY A 185 21.37 -18.44 -4.99
N ILE A 186 22.30 -17.53 -4.73
CA ILE A 186 22.09 -16.07 -4.74
C ILE A 186 21.72 -15.54 -6.13
N MET A 187 22.47 -15.91 -7.18
CA MET A 187 22.19 -15.41 -8.53
C MET A 187 20.92 -16.03 -9.14
N ASP A 188 20.62 -17.28 -8.79
CA ASP A 188 19.36 -17.92 -9.17
C ASP A 188 18.15 -17.26 -8.49
N LEU A 189 18.28 -16.87 -7.21
CA LEU A 189 17.24 -16.10 -6.52
C LEU A 189 16.86 -14.84 -7.30
N TRP A 190 17.82 -14.02 -7.76
CA TRP A 190 17.53 -12.82 -8.54
C TRP A 190 16.79 -13.13 -9.85
N THR A 191 17.09 -14.26 -10.49
CA THR A 191 16.38 -14.73 -11.68
C THR A 191 14.93 -15.10 -11.35
N ARG A 192 14.71 -15.83 -10.26
CA ARG A 192 13.36 -16.19 -9.79
C ARG A 192 12.55 -14.95 -9.42
N GLU A 193 13.14 -14.00 -8.71
CA GLU A 193 12.50 -12.72 -8.35
C GLU A 193 12.11 -11.92 -9.59
N ALA A 194 12.97 -11.83 -10.60
CA ALA A 194 12.67 -11.13 -11.84
C ALA A 194 11.45 -11.71 -12.56
N ARG A 195 11.30 -13.04 -12.58
CA ARG A 195 10.10 -13.71 -13.13
C ARG A 195 8.84 -13.36 -12.33
N ILE A 196 8.92 -13.30 -11.01
CA ILE A 196 7.80 -12.92 -10.13
C ILE A 196 7.37 -11.48 -10.38
N PHE A 197 8.32 -10.55 -10.37
CA PHE A 197 8.07 -9.13 -10.54
C PHE A 197 7.42 -8.83 -11.90
N LYS A 198 7.88 -9.49 -12.97
CA LYS A 198 7.32 -9.32 -14.33
C LYS A 198 5.80 -9.47 -14.39
N TYR A 199 5.21 -10.33 -13.56
CA TYR A 199 3.77 -10.63 -13.56
C TYR A 199 2.96 -9.89 -12.49
N GLY A 200 3.55 -8.91 -11.78
CA GLY A 200 2.79 -8.04 -10.87
C GLY A 200 2.86 -8.44 -9.39
N SER A 201 3.69 -9.42 -9.04
CA SER A 201 3.73 -10.05 -7.71
C SER A 201 4.95 -9.59 -6.91
N GLY A 202 4.89 -9.76 -5.59
CA GLY A 202 5.96 -9.41 -4.66
C GLY A 202 6.54 -10.63 -3.95
N VAL A 203 7.75 -10.48 -3.43
CA VAL A 203 8.54 -11.59 -2.88
C VAL A 203 9.22 -11.24 -1.57
N GLY A 204 9.33 -12.18 -0.65
CA GLY A 204 10.22 -12.04 0.50
C GLY A 204 11.10 -13.26 0.73
N THR A 205 12.26 -13.01 1.32
CA THR A 205 13.32 -14.01 1.51
C THR A 205 14.03 -13.75 2.83
N ASN A 206 14.30 -14.81 3.60
CA ASN A 206 15.21 -14.73 4.75
C ASN A 206 16.64 -14.99 4.28
N PHE A 207 17.51 -13.99 4.47
CA PHE A 207 18.90 -14.04 4.04
C PHE A 207 19.85 -14.55 5.13
N SER A 208 19.32 -14.94 6.29
CA SER A 208 20.11 -15.47 7.42
C SER A 208 20.97 -16.69 7.11
N PRO A 209 20.66 -17.56 6.12
CA PRO A 209 21.57 -18.63 5.73
C PRO A 209 22.87 -18.15 5.07
N ILE A 210 22.89 -16.95 4.49
CA ILE A 210 24.06 -16.43 3.76
C ILE A 210 25.17 -16.06 4.75
N ARG A 211 26.41 -16.44 4.44
CA ARG A 211 27.54 -16.14 5.34
C ARG A 211 27.81 -14.63 5.46
N GLY A 212 28.16 -14.22 6.66
CA GLY A 212 28.52 -12.85 7.00
C GLY A 212 29.84 -12.39 6.41
N GLU A 213 30.13 -11.10 6.58
CA GLU A 213 31.39 -10.53 6.16
C GLU A 213 32.56 -11.26 6.84
N ASN A 214 33.67 -11.44 6.12
CA ASN A 214 34.90 -12.00 6.66
C ASN A 214 34.87 -13.51 7.04
N GLU A 215 33.76 -14.22 6.86
CA GLU A 215 33.69 -15.69 6.95
C GLU A 215 34.50 -16.36 5.82
N LYS A 216 35.01 -17.58 6.06
CA LYS A 216 35.90 -18.28 5.09
C LYS A 216 35.15 -18.77 3.86
N LEU A 217 35.83 -18.76 2.70
CA LEU A 217 35.36 -19.38 1.46
C LEU A 217 36.06 -20.73 1.21
N SER A 218 35.37 -21.66 0.55
CA SER A 218 35.91 -23.00 0.24
C SER A 218 37.11 -22.96 -0.70
N GLY A 219 37.14 -22.02 -1.64
CA GLY A 219 38.26 -21.80 -2.58
C GLY A 219 39.42 -20.98 -2.02
N GLY A 220 39.40 -20.63 -0.72
CA GLY A 220 40.31 -19.65 -0.13
C GLY A 220 39.79 -18.21 -0.20
N GLY A 221 40.28 -17.34 0.68
CA GLY A 221 39.79 -15.96 0.82
C GLY A 221 38.65 -15.81 1.84
N ARG A 222 37.99 -14.65 1.81
CA ARG A 222 36.95 -14.24 2.76
C ARG A 222 35.71 -13.73 2.03
N SER A 223 34.54 -13.96 2.61
CA SER A 223 33.26 -13.45 2.12
C SER A 223 33.20 -11.92 2.11
N SER A 224 32.56 -11.35 1.09
CA SER A 224 32.20 -9.93 1.01
C SER A 224 31.02 -9.56 1.93
N GLY A 225 30.41 -10.55 2.58
CA GLY A 225 29.29 -10.39 3.51
C GLY A 225 27.95 -10.19 2.83
N LEU A 226 26.88 -10.39 3.61
CA LEU A 226 25.50 -10.36 3.14
C LEU A 226 25.15 -9.00 2.51
N MET A 227 25.60 -7.91 3.13
CA MET A 227 25.27 -6.55 2.70
C MET A 227 25.71 -6.26 1.26
N SER A 228 26.76 -6.92 0.76
CA SER A 228 27.22 -6.77 -0.62
C SER A 228 26.19 -7.31 -1.62
N PHE A 229 25.61 -8.48 -1.34
CA PHE A 229 24.60 -9.10 -2.19
C PHE A 229 23.24 -8.41 -2.11
N LEU A 230 22.87 -7.91 -0.92
CA LEU A 230 21.62 -7.14 -0.76
C LEU A 230 21.61 -5.87 -1.62
N LYS A 231 22.76 -5.20 -1.77
CA LYS A 231 22.89 -4.05 -2.69
C LYS A 231 22.67 -4.44 -4.15
N VAL A 232 23.13 -5.62 -4.57
CA VAL A 232 22.87 -6.14 -5.94
C VAL A 232 21.38 -6.42 -6.13
N GLY A 233 20.76 -7.10 -5.16
CA GLY A 233 19.32 -7.41 -5.19
C GLY A 233 18.45 -6.17 -5.24
N ASP A 234 18.77 -5.16 -4.44
CA ASP A 234 18.08 -3.85 -4.44
C ASP A 234 18.13 -3.18 -5.82
N ARG A 235 19.30 -3.17 -6.46
CA ARG A 235 19.47 -2.64 -7.82
C ARG A 235 18.70 -3.44 -8.87
N SER A 236 18.68 -4.76 -8.74
CA SER A 236 17.91 -5.63 -9.62
C SER A 236 16.41 -5.33 -9.52
N ALA A 237 15.88 -5.22 -8.29
CA ALA A 237 14.47 -4.90 -8.05
C ALA A 237 14.09 -3.51 -8.62
N GLY A 238 14.93 -2.50 -8.40
CA GLY A 238 14.69 -1.13 -8.91
C GLY A 238 14.69 -1.02 -10.44
N ALA A 239 15.36 -1.94 -11.15
CA ALA A 239 15.39 -1.96 -12.61
C ALA A 239 14.14 -2.59 -13.26
N ILE A 240 13.32 -3.32 -12.49
CA ILE A 240 12.20 -4.11 -13.02
C ILE A 240 10.87 -3.41 -12.77
N LYS A 241 10.13 -3.18 -13.88
CA LYS A 241 8.74 -2.70 -13.84
C LYS A 241 7.76 -3.87 -13.76
N SER A 242 6.92 -3.86 -12.74
CA SER A 242 6.06 -4.98 -12.37
C SER A 242 4.75 -5.02 -13.17
N GLY A 243 4.39 -6.21 -13.66
CA GLY A 243 3.14 -6.43 -14.42
C GLY A 243 3.10 -5.75 -15.79
N GLY A 244 4.24 -5.30 -16.34
CA GLY A 244 4.29 -4.50 -17.57
C GLY A 244 3.69 -3.09 -17.43
N THR A 245 3.48 -2.63 -16.19
CA THR A 245 2.92 -1.30 -15.86
C THR A 245 4.01 -0.39 -15.26
N THR A 246 3.66 0.82 -14.81
CA THR A 246 4.58 1.73 -14.10
C THR A 246 4.87 1.32 -12.65
N ARG A 247 4.37 0.17 -12.17
CA ARG A 247 4.53 -0.28 -10.78
C ARG A 247 5.95 -0.79 -10.49
N ARG A 248 6.56 -0.40 -9.37
CA ARG A 248 7.86 -0.92 -8.90
C ARG A 248 7.75 -2.37 -8.39
N ALA A 249 8.85 -3.11 -8.44
CA ALA A 249 8.97 -4.40 -7.76
C ALA A 249 8.76 -4.25 -6.24
N ALA A 250 8.18 -5.25 -5.60
CA ALA A 250 7.95 -5.27 -4.16
C ALA A 250 8.73 -6.43 -3.52
N LYS A 251 9.67 -6.09 -2.63
CA LYS A 251 10.61 -7.04 -2.03
C LYS A 251 10.63 -6.91 -0.51
N MET A 252 10.67 -8.03 0.20
CA MET A 252 11.00 -8.13 1.63
C MET A 252 12.36 -8.80 1.82
N VAL A 253 13.20 -8.20 2.65
CA VAL A 253 14.46 -8.77 3.11
C VAL A 253 14.35 -9.02 4.61
N CYS A 254 14.35 -10.30 5.00
CA CYS A 254 14.36 -10.72 6.40
C CYS A 254 15.77 -11.11 6.85
N LEU A 255 16.12 -10.76 8.08
CA LEU A 255 17.36 -11.18 8.73
C LEU A 255 17.12 -11.54 10.20
N ASP A 256 17.63 -12.67 10.65
CA ASP A 256 17.53 -13.10 12.04
C ASP A 256 18.47 -12.26 12.91
N ILE A 257 18.02 -11.90 14.11
CA ILE A 257 18.72 -10.96 14.99
C ILE A 257 20.10 -11.46 15.49
N ASP A 258 20.42 -12.74 15.30
CA ASP A 258 21.72 -13.34 15.65
C ASP A 258 22.72 -13.37 14.47
N HIS A 259 22.37 -12.81 13.31
CA HIS A 259 23.25 -12.78 12.16
C HIS A 259 24.48 -11.88 12.39
N PRO A 260 25.70 -12.26 11.94
CA PRO A 260 26.92 -11.47 12.15
C PRO A 260 26.85 -10.06 11.56
N ASP A 261 26.17 -9.89 10.42
CA ASP A 261 25.99 -8.59 9.75
C ASP A 261 24.77 -7.78 10.25
N VAL A 262 24.07 -8.23 11.31
CA VAL A 262 22.78 -7.63 11.73
C VAL A 262 22.87 -6.14 12.08
N GLU A 263 23.96 -5.71 12.72
CA GLU A 263 24.14 -4.29 13.10
C GLU A 263 24.21 -3.38 11.86
N GLN A 264 24.88 -3.83 10.79
CA GLN A 264 24.94 -3.10 9.52
C GLN A 264 23.57 -3.08 8.84
N PHE A 265 22.85 -4.21 8.88
CA PHE A 265 21.52 -4.34 8.31
C PHE A 265 20.51 -3.37 8.98
N ILE A 266 20.49 -3.32 10.31
CA ILE A 266 19.60 -2.43 11.09
C ILE A 266 19.84 -0.96 10.74
N ARG A 267 21.10 -0.53 10.56
CA ARG A 267 21.48 0.87 10.28
C ARG A 267 21.49 1.20 8.78
N TRP A 268 21.20 0.23 7.90
CA TRP A 268 21.47 0.35 6.46
C TRP A 268 20.72 1.53 5.83
N LYS A 269 19.38 1.55 5.90
CA LYS A 269 18.56 2.59 5.27
C LYS A 269 18.84 3.98 5.85
N VAL A 270 18.98 4.11 7.17
CA VAL A 270 19.34 5.38 7.82
C VAL A 270 20.62 5.96 7.23
N THR A 271 21.64 5.12 7.07
CA THR A 271 22.93 5.55 6.51
C THR A 271 22.80 5.97 5.04
N GLU A 272 21.94 5.30 4.27
CA GLU A 272 21.68 5.64 2.87
C GLU A 272 20.88 6.94 2.72
N GLU A 273 19.91 7.21 3.60
CA GLU A 273 19.19 8.50 3.63
C GLU A 273 20.10 9.68 4.01
N GLN A 274 21.04 9.47 4.93
CA GLN A 274 22.05 10.49 5.25
C GLN A 274 22.93 10.83 4.03
N LYS A 275 23.19 9.87 3.14
CA LYS A 275 23.88 10.13 1.86
C LYS A 275 23.00 10.96 0.93
N VAL A 276 21.70 10.68 0.83
CA VAL A 276 20.75 11.51 0.06
C VAL A 276 20.78 12.95 0.55
N ALA A 277 20.64 13.16 1.86
CA ALA A 277 20.71 14.50 2.46
C ALA A 277 22.02 15.22 2.12
N SER A 278 23.14 14.50 2.17
CA SER A 278 24.47 15.03 1.81
C SER A 278 24.59 15.40 0.33
N LEU A 279 24.05 14.57 -0.57
CA LEU A 279 24.02 14.84 -2.02
C LEU A 279 23.16 16.05 -2.35
N VAL A 280 21.97 16.14 -1.77
CA VAL A 280 21.05 17.27 -1.97
C VAL A 280 21.69 18.56 -1.46
N ALA A 281 22.12 18.60 -0.19
CA ALA A 281 22.75 19.78 0.39
C ALA A 281 24.02 20.19 -0.36
N GLY A 282 24.90 19.22 -0.65
CA GLY A 282 26.14 19.45 -1.38
C GLY A 282 25.91 19.99 -2.79
N SER A 283 24.93 19.46 -3.53
CA SER A 283 24.63 19.95 -4.88
C SER A 283 24.14 21.41 -4.89
N GLN A 284 23.29 21.78 -3.92
CA GLN A 284 22.79 23.15 -3.76
C GLN A 284 23.91 24.12 -3.38
N ILE A 285 24.79 23.73 -2.46
CA ILE A 285 25.96 24.50 -2.04
C ILE A 285 26.91 24.74 -3.23
N ASN A 286 27.22 23.69 -3.99
CA ASN A 286 28.07 23.80 -5.19
C ASN A 286 27.45 24.75 -6.22
N ARG A 287 26.17 24.56 -6.60
CA ARG A 287 25.50 25.44 -7.56
C ARG A 287 25.56 26.91 -7.13
N ARG A 288 25.23 27.18 -5.86
CA ARG A 288 25.23 28.54 -5.32
C ARG A 288 26.62 29.18 -5.39
N HIS A 289 27.62 28.56 -4.76
CA HIS A 289 28.92 29.20 -4.60
C HIS A 289 29.74 29.22 -5.90
N LEU A 290 29.57 28.24 -6.79
CA LEU A 290 30.21 28.31 -8.11
C LEU A 290 29.61 29.46 -8.94
N ASN A 291 28.30 29.70 -8.88
CA ASN A 291 27.72 30.88 -9.54
C ASN A 291 28.14 32.19 -8.86
N GLU A 292 28.31 32.24 -7.53
CA GLU A 292 28.88 33.40 -6.83
C GLU A 292 30.34 33.68 -7.24
N VAL A 293 31.16 32.64 -7.44
CA VAL A 293 32.54 32.77 -7.95
C VAL A 293 32.54 33.28 -9.39
N LEU A 294 31.68 32.74 -10.25
CA LEU A 294 31.55 33.18 -11.64
C LEU A 294 31.09 34.64 -11.73
N ASP A 295 30.07 35.00 -10.96
CA ASP A 295 29.58 36.38 -10.83
C ASP A 295 30.70 37.32 -10.34
N ALA A 296 31.50 36.90 -9.36
CA ALA A 296 32.63 37.68 -8.88
C ALA A 296 33.74 37.88 -9.94
N CYS A 297 33.93 36.94 -10.86
CA CYS A 297 34.81 37.11 -12.02
C CYS A 297 34.25 38.14 -13.01
N ARG A 298 32.92 38.13 -13.25
CA ARG A 298 32.25 39.04 -14.20
C ARG A 298 32.13 40.47 -13.66
N ASN A 299 31.83 40.58 -12.38
CA ASN A 299 31.54 41.82 -11.66
C ASN A 299 32.62 42.09 -10.60
N PRO A 300 33.88 42.41 -11.01
CA PRO A 300 35.03 42.50 -10.11
C PRO A 300 34.92 43.65 -9.10
N GLU A 301 35.73 43.57 -8.04
CA GLU A 301 35.89 44.68 -7.08
C GLU A 301 37.39 45.04 -6.96
N PRO A 302 37.78 46.30 -7.25
CA PRO A 302 36.93 47.42 -7.75
C PRO A 302 36.41 47.22 -9.19
N ALA A 303 35.32 47.91 -9.54
CA ALA A 303 34.54 47.65 -10.76
C ALA A 303 35.28 47.97 -12.08
N ASP A 304 36.28 48.84 -12.02
CA ASP A 304 37.13 49.29 -13.13
C ASP A 304 38.35 48.37 -13.38
N LEU A 305 38.42 47.21 -12.73
CA LEU A 305 39.53 46.26 -12.91
C LEU A 305 39.74 45.87 -14.39
N PRO A 306 40.98 45.96 -14.92
CA PRO A 306 41.33 45.48 -16.26
C PRO A 306 40.96 44.01 -16.46
N ARG A 307 40.53 43.64 -17.67
CA ARG A 307 39.99 42.31 -17.97
C ARG A 307 40.97 41.18 -17.63
N GLU A 308 42.26 41.37 -17.88
CA GLU A 308 43.34 40.42 -17.52
C GLU A 308 43.48 40.16 -16.00
N ASP A 309 43.03 41.09 -15.17
CA ASP A 309 43.20 41.04 -13.71
C ASP A 309 41.95 40.56 -12.97
N ARG A 310 40.79 40.51 -13.65
CA ARG A 310 39.50 40.12 -13.05
C ARG A 310 39.50 38.69 -12.51
N LEU A 311 40.24 37.81 -13.16
CA LEU A 311 40.36 36.39 -12.81
C LEU A 311 41.45 36.13 -11.76
N ASN A 312 42.22 37.15 -11.39
CA ASN A 312 43.28 37.02 -10.41
C ASN A 312 42.74 37.32 -8.99
N PRO A 313 42.58 36.32 -8.11
CA PRO A 313 42.05 36.56 -6.77
C PRO A 313 42.96 37.43 -5.88
N ARG A 314 44.23 37.64 -6.25
CA ARG A 314 45.11 38.60 -5.56
C ARG A 314 44.79 40.05 -5.91
N LYS A 315 44.08 40.30 -7.01
CA LYS A 315 43.70 41.65 -7.48
C LYS A 315 42.20 41.91 -7.37
N ASN A 316 41.36 40.93 -7.70
CA ASN A 316 39.91 41.01 -7.53
C ASN A 316 39.49 40.61 -6.10
N VAL A 317 39.08 41.58 -5.29
CA VAL A 317 38.74 41.36 -3.89
C VAL A 317 37.44 40.56 -3.75
N ARG A 318 36.45 40.83 -4.59
CA ARG A 318 35.18 40.07 -4.61
C ARG A 318 35.42 38.61 -4.94
N LEU A 319 36.25 38.33 -5.94
CA LEU A 319 36.64 36.95 -6.29
C LEU A 319 37.35 36.26 -5.14
N ARG A 320 38.29 36.94 -4.46
CA ARG A 320 38.95 36.38 -3.27
C ARG A 320 37.96 36.00 -2.17
N ARG A 321 37.00 36.88 -1.88
CA ARG A 321 35.95 36.62 -0.87
C ARG A 321 35.04 35.47 -1.31
N ALA A 322 34.62 35.43 -2.57
CA ALA A 322 33.79 34.35 -3.11
C ALA A 322 34.50 32.99 -3.04
N ILE A 323 35.79 32.93 -3.41
CA ILE A 323 36.62 31.74 -3.25
C ILE A 323 36.74 31.32 -1.78
N ALA A 324 36.95 32.27 -0.86
CA ALA A 324 37.04 31.97 0.56
C ALA A 324 35.73 31.36 1.10
N ARG A 325 34.58 31.95 0.76
CA ARG A 325 33.25 31.42 1.12
C ARG A 325 32.99 30.04 0.51
N ALA A 326 33.35 29.83 -0.76
CA ALA A 326 33.21 28.53 -1.40
C ALA A 326 34.04 27.45 -0.70
N LYS A 327 35.28 27.76 -0.30
CA LYS A 327 36.13 26.84 0.47
C LYS A 327 35.57 26.55 1.87
N GLU A 328 35.09 27.59 2.56
CA GLU A 328 34.44 27.46 3.87
C GLU A 328 33.18 26.59 3.79
N ALA A 329 32.45 26.66 2.67
CA ALA A 329 31.30 25.82 2.36
C ALA A 329 31.67 24.45 1.77
N CYS A 330 32.94 24.02 1.85
CA CYS A 330 33.42 22.72 1.37
C CYS A 330 33.28 22.47 -0.15
N VAL A 331 33.21 23.51 -0.98
CA VAL A 331 33.25 23.36 -2.45
C VAL A 331 34.65 22.85 -2.86
N PRO A 332 34.74 21.76 -3.66
CA PRO A 332 36.03 21.23 -4.08
C PRO A 332 36.85 22.24 -4.91
N LEU A 333 38.15 22.34 -4.62
CA LEU A 333 39.05 23.32 -5.23
C LEU A 333 39.09 23.24 -6.76
N ASN A 334 39.05 22.03 -7.31
CA ASN A 334 39.06 21.80 -8.76
C ASN A 334 37.81 22.38 -9.45
N TYR A 335 36.65 22.42 -8.78
CA TYR A 335 35.45 23.06 -9.34
C TYR A 335 35.57 24.57 -9.32
N ILE A 336 36.12 25.15 -8.25
CA ILE A 336 36.38 26.61 -8.17
C ILE A 336 37.31 27.05 -9.30
N GLU A 337 38.41 26.32 -9.53
CA GLU A 337 39.37 26.61 -10.60
C GLU A 337 38.71 26.49 -11.98
N ARG A 338 37.93 25.43 -12.24
CA ARG A 338 37.17 25.26 -13.49
C ARG A 338 36.18 26.40 -13.71
N THR A 339 35.51 26.88 -12.67
CA THR A 339 34.59 28.01 -12.78
C THR A 339 35.30 29.30 -13.20
N ILE A 340 36.51 29.56 -12.69
CA ILE A 340 37.31 30.72 -13.11
C ILE A 340 37.72 30.58 -14.59
N GLN A 341 38.09 29.37 -15.03
CA GLN A 341 38.39 29.08 -16.45
C GLN A 341 37.14 29.24 -17.34
N LEU A 342 35.96 28.84 -16.87
CA LEU A 342 34.71 29.07 -17.59
C LEU A 342 34.39 30.58 -17.69
N ALA A 343 34.69 31.35 -16.65
CA ALA A 343 34.57 32.80 -16.68
C ALA A 343 35.47 33.42 -17.76
N GLU A 344 36.70 32.91 -17.91
CA GLU A 344 37.64 33.33 -18.96
C GLU A 344 37.07 33.12 -20.36
N GLN A 345 36.36 32.01 -20.56
CA GLN A 345 35.69 31.64 -21.81
C GLN A 345 34.36 32.40 -22.04
N GLY A 346 33.94 33.25 -21.10
CA GLY A 346 32.74 34.07 -21.22
C GLY A 346 31.44 33.37 -20.77
N ALA A 347 31.52 32.30 -19.97
CA ALA A 347 30.34 31.68 -19.40
C ALA A 347 29.57 32.65 -18.49
N GLU A 348 28.25 32.64 -18.61
CA GLU A 348 27.38 33.54 -17.83
C GLU A 348 26.87 32.93 -16.53
N THR A 349 26.70 31.61 -16.53
CA THR A 349 26.23 30.79 -15.40
C THR A 349 27.01 29.48 -15.36
N VAL A 350 27.19 28.93 -14.16
CA VAL A 350 27.64 27.54 -13.98
C VAL A 350 26.40 26.66 -13.89
N ASP A 351 26.17 25.85 -14.91
CA ASP A 351 25.16 24.79 -14.84
C ASP A 351 25.71 23.62 -14.02
N PHE A 352 25.24 23.53 -12.77
CA PHE A 352 25.58 22.46 -11.84
C PHE A 352 24.28 21.75 -11.45
N PRO A 353 24.09 20.47 -11.81
CA PRO A 353 22.89 19.72 -11.48
C PRO A 353 22.62 19.74 -9.98
N THR A 354 21.37 20.00 -9.60
CA THR A 354 20.93 19.91 -8.21
C THR A 354 19.93 18.81 -8.00
N TYR A 355 20.02 18.19 -6.83
CA TYR A 355 19.12 17.13 -6.42
C TYR A 355 18.09 17.62 -5.41
N ASP A 356 17.05 16.81 -5.21
CA ASP A 356 16.01 17.00 -4.20
C ASP A 356 15.76 15.71 -3.40
N THR A 357 14.97 15.84 -2.34
CA THR A 357 14.62 14.76 -1.40
C THR A 357 13.34 14.02 -1.81
N GLY A 358 12.85 14.19 -3.04
CA GLY A 358 11.73 13.40 -3.55
C GLY A 358 12.13 11.93 -3.63
N TYR A 359 11.26 11.01 -3.20
CA TYR A 359 11.60 9.58 -3.19
C TYR A 359 11.82 8.96 -4.59
N GLU A 360 11.38 9.64 -5.66
CA GLU A 360 11.65 9.27 -7.06
C GLU A 360 12.83 10.07 -7.66
N SER A 361 13.51 10.88 -6.85
CA SER A 361 14.60 11.74 -7.33
C SER A 361 15.83 10.94 -7.70
N GLU A 362 16.68 11.56 -8.53
CA GLU A 362 17.97 10.98 -8.90
C GLU A 362 18.84 10.68 -7.67
N ALA A 363 18.77 11.49 -6.61
CA ALA A 363 19.53 11.23 -5.38
C ALA A 363 19.10 9.90 -4.72
N TYR A 364 17.80 9.65 -4.56
CA TYR A 364 17.31 8.38 -4.05
C TYR A 364 17.65 7.22 -5.00
N ALA A 365 17.65 7.45 -6.31
CA ALA A 365 18.07 6.46 -7.28
C ALA A 365 19.57 6.11 -7.21
N THR A 366 20.43 6.90 -6.53
CA THR A 366 21.88 6.60 -6.41
C THR A 366 22.26 5.83 -5.14
N VAL A 367 21.38 5.78 -4.14
CA VAL A 367 21.61 5.04 -2.89
C VAL A 367 20.99 3.64 -2.94
N SER A 368 21.29 2.82 -1.93
CA SER A 368 20.86 1.41 -1.87
C SER A 368 19.80 1.16 -0.79
N GLY A 369 19.16 -0.01 -0.87
CA GLY A 369 18.18 -0.49 0.10
C GLY A 369 16.81 0.18 0.00
N GLN A 370 16.52 0.91 -1.08
CA GLN A 370 15.28 1.69 -1.26
C GLN A 370 14.18 0.89 -1.97
N ASN A 371 14.51 -0.26 -2.57
CA ASN A 371 13.59 -1.10 -3.34
C ASN A 371 13.16 -2.36 -2.56
N SER A 372 13.36 -2.38 -1.24
CA SER A 372 12.87 -3.43 -0.35
C SER A 372 12.34 -2.85 0.96
N ASN A 373 11.38 -3.57 1.55
CA ASN A 373 11.12 -3.51 2.98
C ASN A 373 12.14 -4.41 3.68
N ASN A 374 12.64 -3.98 4.83
CA ASN A 374 13.63 -4.71 5.60
C ASN A 374 13.00 -5.08 6.95
N SER A 375 13.20 -6.31 7.42
CA SER A 375 12.69 -6.75 8.72
C SER A 375 13.69 -7.61 9.46
N VAL A 376 13.76 -7.42 10.78
CA VAL A 376 14.54 -8.26 11.68
C VAL A 376 13.62 -9.29 12.33
N ARG A 377 14.04 -10.55 12.33
CA ARG A 377 13.31 -11.65 12.97
C ARG A 377 13.85 -11.89 14.38
N ILE A 378 12.97 -11.82 15.36
CA ILE A 378 13.31 -11.74 16.77
C ILE A 378 12.61 -12.88 17.52
N PRO A 379 13.35 -13.82 18.13
CA PRO A 379 12.76 -14.86 18.99
C PRO A 379 12.46 -14.33 20.40
N ASN A 380 11.57 -15.01 21.13
CA ASN A 380 11.23 -14.62 22.52
C ASN A 380 12.46 -14.59 23.45
N ALA A 381 13.44 -15.48 23.22
CA ALA A 381 14.69 -15.51 23.97
C ALA A 381 15.50 -14.19 23.88
N PHE A 382 15.33 -13.39 22.83
CA PHE A 382 15.96 -12.06 22.74
C PHE A 382 15.33 -11.10 23.75
N PHE A 383 14.00 -11.12 23.89
CA PHE A 383 13.30 -10.28 24.87
C PHE A 383 13.64 -10.69 26.30
N GLU A 384 13.81 -11.99 26.57
CA GLU A 384 14.31 -12.46 27.88
C GLU A 384 15.72 -11.93 28.19
N ALA A 385 16.63 -11.95 27.20
CA ALA A 385 17.98 -11.38 27.35
C ALA A 385 17.93 -9.86 27.53
N LEU A 386 17.03 -9.17 26.82
CA LEU A 386 16.81 -7.73 26.92
C LEU A 386 16.32 -7.31 28.32
N GLU A 387 15.36 -8.06 28.89
CA GLU A 387 14.84 -7.84 30.23
C GLU A 387 15.90 -8.07 31.32
N LYS A 388 16.73 -9.11 31.15
CA LYS A 388 17.83 -9.43 32.07
C LYS A 388 19.06 -8.52 31.91
N GLY A 389 19.11 -7.69 30.86
CA GLY A 389 20.25 -6.83 30.56
C GLY A 389 21.49 -7.59 30.08
N GLU A 390 21.29 -8.73 29.40
CA GLU A 390 22.35 -9.63 28.94
C GLU A 390 22.88 -9.27 27.54
N ASP A 391 24.01 -9.87 27.19
CA ASP A 391 24.55 -9.83 25.83
C ASP A 391 23.84 -10.83 24.90
N TRP A 392 23.51 -10.37 23.70
CA TRP A 392 23.08 -11.21 22.60
C TRP A 392 24.29 -11.72 21.77
N VAL A 393 24.23 -12.97 21.34
CA VAL A 393 25.32 -13.64 20.64
C VAL A 393 25.05 -13.66 19.14
N LEU A 394 25.94 -13.05 18.36
CA LEU A 394 25.95 -13.16 16.90
C LEU A 394 26.78 -14.37 16.45
N ARG A 395 26.28 -15.14 15.48
CA ARG A 395 26.84 -16.46 15.12
C ARG A 395 27.22 -16.57 13.64
N ASN A 396 28.45 -16.98 13.36
CA ASN A 396 28.92 -17.29 12.02
C ASN A 396 28.03 -18.36 11.37
N ARG A 397 27.68 -18.20 10.09
CA ARG A 397 26.78 -19.14 9.39
C ARG A 397 27.51 -20.37 8.86
N THR A 398 28.83 -20.28 8.70
CA THR A 398 29.65 -21.39 8.19
C THR A 398 29.95 -22.47 9.24
N ASP A 399 30.11 -22.12 10.51
CA ASP A 399 30.50 -23.05 11.58
C ASP A 399 29.74 -22.89 12.91
N GLY A 400 28.83 -21.91 13.01
CA GLY A 400 28.03 -21.66 14.22
C GLY A 400 28.80 -21.04 15.40
N THR A 401 30.09 -20.73 15.22
CA THR A 401 30.92 -20.12 16.26
C THR A 401 30.48 -18.69 16.56
N VAL A 402 30.85 -18.19 17.74
CA VAL A 402 30.53 -16.82 18.15
C VAL A 402 31.33 -15.83 17.29
N ALA A 403 30.61 -15.05 16.49
CA ALA A 403 31.20 -13.95 15.73
C ALA A 403 31.42 -12.73 16.64
N LYS A 404 30.40 -12.38 17.45
CA LYS A 404 30.41 -11.22 18.33
C LYS A 404 29.40 -11.39 19.47
N ARG A 405 29.63 -10.72 20.61
CA ARG A 405 28.65 -10.50 21.67
C ARG A 405 28.28 -9.02 21.69
N VAL A 406 26.99 -8.71 21.72
CA VAL A 406 26.47 -7.34 21.68
C VAL A 406 25.40 -7.19 22.76
N PRO A 407 25.42 -6.13 23.59
CA PRO A 407 24.35 -5.91 24.56
C PRO A 407 22.98 -5.94 23.87
N ALA A 408 22.04 -6.77 24.36
CA ALA A 408 20.71 -6.89 23.75
C ALA A 408 20.00 -5.53 23.68
N ARG A 409 20.17 -4.70 24.72
CA ARG A 409 19.68 -3.33 24.78
C ARG A 409 20.19 -2.45 23.64
N LYS A 410 21.47 -2.55 23.28
CA LYS A 410 22.03 -1.79 22.16
C LYS A 410 21.35 -2.16 20.84
N LEU A 411 21.17 -3.46 20.57
CA LEU A 411 20.50 -3.91 19.33
C LEU A 411 19.06 -3.41 19.28
N TRP A 412 18.34 -3.48 20.41
CA TRP A 412 16.98 -2.96 20.50
C TRP A 412 16.91 -1.45 20.27
N ASP A 413 17.79 -0.68 20.92
CA ASP A 413 17.87 0.77 20.75
C ASP A 413 18.21 1.14 19.29
N ASP A 414 19.10 0.37 18.64
CA ASP A 414 19.43 0.54 17.22
C ASP A 414 18.21 0.29 16.31
N ILE A 415 17.42 -0.76 16.59
CA ILE A 415 16.18 -1.05 15.85
C ILE A 415 15.18 0.10 16.02
N CYS A 416 14.92 0.51 17.26
CA CYS A 416 13.99 1.61 17.55
C CYS A 416 14.42 2.93 16.91
N PHE A 417 15.72 3.25 17.00
CA PHE A 417 16.26 4.46 16.38
C PHE A 417 16.12 4.42 14.85
N SER A 418 16.47 3.31 14.21
CA SER A 418 16.33 3.19 12.75
C SER A 418 14.87 3.26 12.30
N ALA A 419 13.96 2.58 13.00
CA ALA A 419 12.53 2.65 12.70
C ALA A 419 11.97 4.08 12.87
N TRP A 420 12.40 4.82 13.88
CA TRP A 420 12.04 6.24 14.03
C TRP A 420 12.64 7.12 12.91
N ALA A 421 13.88 6.85 12.52
CA ALA A 421 14.61 7.67 11.55
C ALA A 421 14.11 7.48 10.11
N CYS A 422 13.78 6.25 9.71
CA CYS A 422 13.44 5.92 8.32
C CYS A 422 12.34 4.85 8.13
N ALA A 423 11.58 4.51 9.18
CA ALA A 423 10.53 3.48 9.17
C ALA A 423 10.99 2.01 8.97
N ASP A 424 12.31 1.76 8.95
CA ASP A 424 12.89 0.42 8.79
C ASP A 424 14.07 0.20 9.76
N PRO A 425 14.40 -1.06 10.11
CA PRO A 425 13.68 -2.27 9.75
C PRO A 425 12.40 -2.45 10.57
N GLY A 426 11.40 -3.11 9.98
CA GLY A 426 10.30 -3.70 10.73
C GLY A 426 10.76 -4.87 11.61
N VAL A 427 9.87 -5.39 12.45
CA VAL A 427 10.14 -6.55 13.31
C VAL A 427 9.17 -7.68 13.02
N GLN A 428 9.65 -8.92 13.08
CA GLN A 428 8.85 -10.13 12.98
C GLN A 428 9.14 -11.04 14.18
N PHE A 429 8.09 -11.43 14.90
CA PHE A 429 8.23 -12.22 16.13
C PHE A 429 8.34 -13.72 15.79
N ASP A 430 9.56 -14.21 15.60
CA ASP A 430 9.86 -15.55 15.07
C ASP A 430 9.19 -16.68 15.86
N THR A 431 9.23 -16.60 17.20
CA THR A 431 8.67 -17.64 18.08
C THR A 431 7.15 -17.68 17.93
N THR A 432 6.48 -16.54 18.10
CA THR A 432 5.02 -16.42 17.98
C THR A 432 4.52 -16.89 16.62
N ILE A 433 5.18 -16.50 15.52
CA ILE A 433 4.83 -16.92 14.16
C ILE A 433 4.86 -18.45 14.03
N ASN A 434 5.90 -19.10 14.56
CA ASN A 434 6.05 -20.55 14.46
C ASN A 434 5.14 -21.33 15.44
N GLU A 435 4.79 -20.75 16.58
CA GLU A 435 3.82 -21.33 17.51
C GLU A 435 2.42 -21.45 16.89
N TRP A 436 2.04 -20.49 16.04
CA TRP A 436 0.79 -20.50 15.26
C TRP A 436 0.87 -21.25 13.93
N HIS A 437 2.01 -21.91 13.62
CA HIS A 437 2.17 -22.61 12.35
C HIS A 437 1.29 -23.85 12.26
N THR A 438 0.53 -23.96 11.17
CA THR A 438 -0.31 -25.11 10.85
C THR A 438 0.49 -26.30 10.31
N CYS A 439 1.68 -26.10 9.72
CA CYS A 439 2.48 -27.13 9.04
C CYS A 439 3.95 -27.28 9.51
N PRO A 440 4.25 -27.28 10.83
CA PRO A 440 5.63 -27.27 11.32
C PRO A 440 6.43 -28.55 11.01
N ASN A 441 5.77 -29.65 10.64
CA ASN A 441 6.48 -30.90 10.29
C ASN A 441 7.10 -30.85 8.88
N ASP A 442 6.78 -29.83 8.08
CA ASP A 442 7.35 -29.61 6.75
C ASP A 442 8.38 -28.48 6.69
N GLY A 443 8.62 -27.80 7.82
CA GLY A 443 9.62 -26.75 7.91
C GLY A 443 9.22 -25.64 8.88
N ARG A 444 10.13 -24.69 9.07
CA ARG A 444 9.86 -23.45 9.81
C ARG A 444 9.36 -22.37 8.85
N ILE A 445 8.56 -21.46 9.39
CA ILE A 445 8.31 -20.18 8.73
C ILE A 445 9.55 -19.31 8.96
N ASN A 446 10.28 -19.04 7.88
CA ASN A 446 11.54 -18.29 7.94
C ASN A 446 11.38 -16.83 7.48
N ALA A 447 10.36 -16.50 6.71
CA ALA A 447 10.15 -15.17 6.15
C ALA A 447 8.67 -14.87 5.98
N SER A 448 8.40 -13.68 5.46
CA SER A 448 7.10 -13.25 4.98
C SER A 448 7.19 -12.78 3.53
N ASN A 449 6.05 -12.48 2.93
CA ASN A 449 5.98 -11.68 1.71
C ASN A 449 6.29 -10.17 2.00
N PRO A 450 6.29 -9.27 0.98
CA PRO A 450 6.62 -7.84 1.13
C PRO A 450 5.88 -7.05 2.21
N CYS A 451 4.63 -7.38 2.50
CA CYS A 451 3.80 -6.61 3.43
C CYS A 451 3.56 -7.35 4.77
N SER A 452 4.28 -8.44 5.02
CA SER A 452 4.25 -9.22 6.27
C SER A 452 2.90 -9.87 6.62
N GLU A 453 1.94 -9.96 5.69
CA GLU A 453 0.62 -10.57 5.92
C GLU A 453 0.58 -12.08 5.61
N TYR A 454 1.46 -12.56 4.74
CA TYR A 454 1.59 -13.98 4.40
C TYR A 454 2.83 -14.58 5.05
N MET A 455 2.61 -15.52 5.97
CA MET A 455 3.61 -16.18 6.81
C MET A 455 3.45 -17.70 6.66
N PHE A 456 4.27 -18.32 5.81
CA PHE A 456 4.22 -19.76 5.57
C PHE A 456 5.60 -20.29 5.18
N LEU A 457 5.68 -21.55 4.74
CA LEU A 457 6.91 -22.19 4.32
C LEU A 457 7.59 -21.45 3.15
N ASP A 458 8.91 -21.55 3.09
CA ASP A 458 9.68 -21.04 1.95
C ASP A 458 9.27 -21.71 0.65
N ASP A 459 9.49 -21.01 -0.46
CA ASP A 459 9.12 -21.43 -1.81
C ASP A 459 7.61 -21.75 -1.95
N THR A 460 6.76 -20.98 -1.25
CA THR A 460 5.30 -21.03 -1.41
C THR A 460 4.74 -19.69 -1.87
N ALA A 461 3.50 -19.70 -2.36
CA ALA A 461 2.81 -18.52 -2.83
C ALA A 461 1.38 -18.44 -2.31
N CYS A 462 0.88 -17.21 -2.15
CA CYS A 462 -0.48 -16.92 -1.70
C CYS A 462 -1.19 -16.00 -2.69
N ASN A 463 -2.42 -16.38 -3.05
CA ASN A 463 -3.39 -15.55 -3.75
C ASN A 463 -4.37 -14.95 -2.74
N LEU A 464 -4.80 -13.71 -2.98
CA LEU A 464 -5.55 -12.93 -2.00
C LEU A 464 -6.87 -12.41 -2.55
N ALA A 465 -7.83 -12.21 -1.66
CA ALA A 465 -9.01 -11.42 -1.93
C ALA A 465 -9.42 -10.64 -0.67
N SER A 466 -10.16 -9.57 -0.84
CA SER A 466 -10.66 -8.77 0.28
C SER A 466 -12.13 -8.48 0.12
N ILE A 467 -12.88 -8.66 1.20
CA ILE A 467 -14.31 -8.36 1.32
C ILE A 467 -14.48 -6.93 1.85
N ASN A 468 -15.37 -6.15 1.23
CA ASN A 468 -15.69 -4.80 1.66
C ASN A 468 -16.74 -4.84 2.79
N LEU A 469 -16.31 -4.69 4.04
CA LEU A 469 -17.19 -4.79 5.22
C LEU A 469 -18.35 -3.78 5.19
N ALA A 470 -18.11 -2.61 4.60
CA ALA A 470 -19.11 -1.55 4.55
C ALA A 470 -20.34 -1.89 3.67
N LYS A 471 -20.25 -2.91 2.80
CA LYS A 471 -21.37 -3.38 1.97
C LYS A 471 -22.36 -4.25 2.75
N PHE A 472 -22.01 -4.68 3.95
CA PHE A 472 -22.86 -5.51 4.83
C PHE A 472 -23.52 -4.71 5.95
N TYR A 473 -23.23 -3.41 6.07
CA TYR A 473 -23.85 -2.58 7.09
C TYR A 473 -24.99 -1.76 6.50
N ASP A 474 -26.18 -1.92 7.08
CA ASP A 474 -27.33 -1.09 6.75
C ASP A 474 -27.35 0.15 7.66
N PRO A 475 -27.09 1.36 7.13
CA PRO A 475 -27.07 2.57 7.94
C PRO A 475 -28.46 3.00 8.44
N GLN A 476 -29.55 2.49 7.87
CA GLN A 476 -30.91 2.83 8.31
C GLN A 476 -31.31 2.04 9.55
N THR A 477 -31.02 0.74 9.56
CA THR A 477 -31.34 -0.14 10.70
C THR A 477 -30.20 -0.24 11.71
N GLY A 478 -28.98 0.12 11.32
CA GLY A 478 -27.77 -0.05 12.12
C GLY A 478 -27.36 -1.50 12.31
N ARG A 479 -27.83 -2.41 11.43
CA ARG A 479 -27.55 -3.86 11.51
C ARG A 479 -26.47 -4.27 10.52
N PHE A 480 -25.66 -5.24 10.93
CA PHE A 480 -24.66 -5.88 10.08
C PHE A 480 -25.22 -7.21 9.53
N ASP A 481 -25.13 -7.41 8.21
CA ASP A 481 -25.55 -8.63 7.53
C ASP A 481 -24.50 -9.74 7.67
N VAL A 482 -24.59 -10.46 8.79
CA VAL A 482 -23.71 -11.59 9.12
C VAL A 482 -23.82 -12.73 8.11
N GLU A 483 -25.02 -13.06 7.65
CA GLU A 483 -25.25 -14.20 6.76
C GLU A 483 -24.76 -13.90 5.35
N GLY A 484 -24.98 -12.67 4.86
CA GLY A 484 -24.36 -12.19 3.63
C GLY A 484 -22.83 -12.22 3.72
N TYR A 485 -22.26 -11.83 4.87
CA TYR A 485 -20.81 -11.86 5.07
C TYR A 485 -20.26 -13.29 5.03
N ARG A 486 -20.88 -14.23 5.77
CA ARG A 486 -20.52 -15.67 5.75
C ARG A 486 -20.63 -16.27 4.35
N HIS A 487 -21.68 -15.91 3.60
CA HIS A 487 -21.89 -16.37 2.24
C HIS A 487 -20.79 -15.85 1.29
N ALA A 488 -20.45 -14.56 1.36
CA ALA A 488 -19.34 -13.98 0.61
C ALA A 488 -18.01 -14.66 0.95
N ILE A 489 -17.74 -14.90 2.25
CA ILE A 489 -16.54 -15.63 2.71
C ILE A 489 -16.47 -17.00 2.03
N ARG A 490 -17.55 -17.78 2.11
CA ARG A 490 -17.61 -19.12 1.53
C ARG A 490 -17.31 -19.12 0.03
N LEU A 491 -17.93 -18.24 -0.75
CA LEU A 491 -17.72 -18.20 -2.19
C LEU A 491 -16.30 -17.74 -2.56
N TRP A 492 -15.75 -16.75 -1.85
CA TRP A 492 -14.40 -16.28 -2.12
C TRP A 492 -13.31 -17.26 -1.66
N THR A 493 -13.55 -18.06 -0.62
CA THR A 493 -12.67 -19.19 -0.29
C THR A 493 -12.61 -20.19 -1.46
N ILE A 494 -13.74 -20.50 -2.10
CA ILE A 494 -13.78 -21.38 -3.27
C ILE A 494 -13.04 -20.75 -4.47
N VAL A 495 -13.23 -19.46 -4.73
CA VAL A 495 -12.49 -18.73 -5.79
C VAL A 495 -10.98 -18.84 -5.58
N LEU A 496 -10.52 -18.61 -4.35
CA LEU A 496 -9.10 -18.65 -4.03
C LEU A 496 -8.53 -20.07 -4.18
N GLU A 497 -9.27 -21.09 -3.75
CA GLU A 497 -8.85 -22.49 -3.90
C GLU A 497 -8.77 -22.92 -5.38
N ILE A 498 -9.76 -22.57 -6.20
CA ILE A 498 -9.71 -22.82 -7.66
C ILE A 498 -8.53 -22.08 -8.29
N SER A 499 -8.20 -20.89 -7.76
CA SER A 499 -7.09 -20.12 -8.27
C SER A 499 -5.72 -20.77 -8.01
N VAL A 500 -5.57 -21.57 -6.95
CA VAL A 500 -4.38 -22.41 -6.74
C VAL A 500 -4.27 -23.46 -7.83
N LEU A 501 -5.38 -24.12 -8.16
CA LEU A 501 -5.45 -25.21 -9.15
C LEU A 501 -5.07 -24.78 -10.57
N MET A 502 -5.51 -23.59 -10.99
CA MET A 502 -5.28 -23.08 -12.34
C MET A 502 -3.88 -22.46 -12.55
N ALA A 503 -3.16 -22.18 -11.47
CA ALA A 503 -1.98 -21.31 -11.50
C ALA A 503 -0.73 -21.94 -12.14
N GLN A 504 0.17 -21.06 -12.57
CA GLN A 504 1.56 -21.36 -12.88
C GLN A 504 2.53 -20.49 -12.07
N PHE A 505 3.76 -20.98 -11.86
CA PHE A 505 4.74 -20.47 -10.89
C PHE A 505 6.16 -20.41 -11.50
N PRO A 506 7.05 -19.54 -10.99
CA PRO A 506 8.33 -19.23 -11.63
C PRO A 506 9.45 -20.28 -11.42
N SER A 507 9.21 -21.29 -10.57
CA SER A 507 10.10 -22.43 -10.35
C SER A 507 9.31 -23.73 -10.11
N PRO A 508 9.93 -24.91 -10.33
CA PRO A 508 9.29 -26.20 -10.08
C PRO A 508 8.90 -26.37 -8.61
N GLU A 509 9.77 -25.95 -7.69
CA GLU A 509 9.55 -26.12 -6.25
C GLU A 509 8.36 -25.28 -5.76
N ILE A 510 8.23 -24.05 -6.25
CA ILE A 510 7.08 -23.21 -5.89
C ILE A 510 5.77 -23.80 -6.42
N ALA A 511 5.79 -24.34 -7.65
CA ALA A 511 4.62 -25.02 -8.20
C ALA A 511 4.21 -26.21 -7.34
N ARG A 512 5.17 -27.03 -6.94
CA ARG A 512 4.97 -28.22 -6.11
C ARG A 512 4.41 -27.86 -4.74
N LEU A 513 5.10 -27.00 -3.98
CA LEU A 513 4.72 -26.66 -2.61
C LEU A 513 3.40 -25.87 -2.57
N SER A 514 3.19 -24.93 -3.49
CA SER A 514 1.92 -24.16 -3.54
C SER A 514 0.72 -25.08 -3.84
N TYR A 515 0.90 -26.11 -4.66
CA TYR A 515 -0.13 -27.14 -4.90
C TYR A 515 -0.30 -28.10 -3.71
N GLU A 516 0.78 -28.41 -3.00
CA GLU A 516 0.80 -29.33 -1.85
C GLU A 516 0.12 -28.74 -0.61
N PHE A 517 0.28 -27.44 -0.36
CA PHE A 517 -0.24 -26.78 0.85
C PHE A 517 -1.46 -25.89 0.59
N ARG A 518 -1.65 -25.44 -0.65
CA ARG A 518 -2.86 -24.73 -1.11
C ARG A 518 -3.22 -23.54 -0.22
N THR A 519 -2.24 -22.68 0.06
CA THR A 519 -2.42 -21.53 0.94
C THR A 519 -3.23 -20.43 0.27
N LEU A 520 -4.17 -19.86 1.02
CA LEU A 520 -5.04 -18.77 0.59
C LEU A 520 -4.91 -17.58 1.55
N GLY A 521 -5.27 -16.39 1.07
CA GLY A 521 -5.32 -15.19 1.90
C GLY A 521 -6.58 -14.38 1.65
N LEU A 522 -7.70 -14.86 2.19
CA LEU A 522 -8.92 -14.08 2.26
C LEU A 522 -8.85 -13.07 3.41
N GLY A 523 -9.14 -11.81 3.12
CA GLY A 523 -9.14 -10.71 4.06
C GLY A 523 -10.39 -9.84 3.94
N TYR A 524 -10.34 -8.68 4.56
CA TYR A 524 -11.34 -7.62 4.40
C TYR A 524 -10.70 -6.25 4.26
N ALA A 525 -11.51 -5.26 3.87
CA ALA A 525 -11.20 -3.84 3.89
C ALA A 525 -12.30 -3.05 4.60
N ASN A 526 -12.11 -1.73 4.77
CA ASN A 526 -13.11 -0.81 5.31
C ASN A 526 -13.46 -1.01 6.80
N LEU A 527 -12.58 -1.59 7.64
CA LEU A 527 -12.88 -1.70 9.07
C LEU A 527 -13.07 -0.32 9.73
N GLY A 528 -12.12 0.60 9.54
CA GLY A 528 -12.23 1.96 10.08
C GLY A 528 -13.48 2.69 9.59
N ALA A 529 -13.82 2.56 8.30
CA ALA A 529 -15.04 3.12 7.73
C ALA A 529 -16.31 2.52 8.36
N LEU A 530 -16.35 1.20 8.55
CA LEU A 530 -17.47 0.52 9.19
C LEU A 530 -17.67 1.01 10.62
N LEU A 531 -16.61 1.05 11.43
CA LEU A 531 -16.67 1.50 12.82
C LEU A 531 -17.16 2.95 12.92
N MET A 532 -16.66 3.83 12.03
CA MET A 532 -17.15 5.20 11.93
C MET A 532 -18.66 5.26 11.62
N ARG A 533 -19.14 4.48 10.64
CA ARG A 533 -20.59 4.39 10.29
C ARG A 533 -21.44 3.80 11.42
N MET A 534 -20.85 2.98 12.29
CA MET A 534 -21.50 2.46 13.50
C MET A 534 -21.53 3.49 14.64
N GLY A 535 -20.78 4.60 14.53
CA GLY A 535 -20.63 5.59 15.58
C GLY A 535 -19.64 5.17 16.67
N ILE A 536 -18.76 4.20 16.39
CA ILE A 536 -17.82 3.63 17.35
C ILE A 536 -16.42 4.20 17.10
N PRO A 537 -15.77 4.83 18.10
CA PRO A 537 -14.38 5.28 17.98
C PRO A 537 -13.43 4.11 17.67
N TYR A 538 -12.55 4.28 16.69
CA TYR A 538 -11.61 3.22 16.29
C TYR A 538 -10.73 2.76 17.46
N ASP A 539 -10.17 3.70 18.21
CA ASP A 539 -9.39 3.42 19.42
C ASP A 539 -10.30 3.24 20.65
N SER A 540 -11.12 2.18 20.63
CA SER A 540 -11.98 1.82 21.75
C SER A 540 -12.02 0.31 22.01
N PRO A 541 -12.30 -0.12 23.26
CA PRO A 541 -12.51 -1.54 23.55
C PRO A 541 -13.66 -2.18 22.76
N GLU A 542 -14.73 -1.41 22.51
CA GLU A 542 -15.88 -1.86 21.71
C GLU A 542 -15.48 -2.13 20.25
N ALA A 543 -14.74 -1.21 19.62
CA ALA A 543 -14.25 -1.39 18.26
C ALA A 543 -13.38 -2.65 18.11
N ARG A 544 -12.51 -2.93 19.10
CA ARG A 544 -11.67 -4.13 19.11
C ARG A 544 -12.49 -5.41 19.25
N ALA A 545 -13.57 -5.39 20.05
CA ALA A 545 -14.48 -6.53 20.17
C ALA A 545 -15.23 -6.81 18.86
N VAL A 546 -15.67 -5.76 18.14
CA VAL A 546 -16.28 -5.88 16.81
C VAL A 546 -15.26 -6.40 15.78
N ALA A 547 -14.06 -5.83 15.75
CA ALA A 547 -12.99 -6.25 14.85
C ALA A 547 -12.58 -7.73 15.07
N GLY A 548 -12.43 -8.13 16.33
CA GLY A 548 -12.16 -9.51 16.70
C GLY A 548 -13.26 -10.48 16.24
N ALA A 549 -14.53 -10.11 16.38
CA ALA A 549 -15.65 -10.94 15.91
C ALA A 549 -15.71 -11.06 14.38
N LEU A 550 -15.57 -9.94 13.64
CA LEU A 550 -15.54 -9.97 12.17
C LEU A 550 -14.38 -10.81 11.65
N THR A 551 -13.19 -10.67 12.25
CA THR A 551 -12.00 -11.48 11.91
C THR A 551 -12.19 -12.96 12.26
N ALA A 552 -12.82 -13.25 13.39
CA ALA A 552 -13.12 -14.62 13.78
C ALA A 552 -14.15 -15.29 12.84
N ILE A 553 -15.19 -14.57 12.41
CA ILE A 553 -16.15 -15.05 11.40
C ILE A 553 -15.41 -15.34 10.08
N LEU A 554 -14.55 -14.42 9.63
CA LEU A 554 -13.72 -14.60 8.43
C LEU A 554 -12.89 -15.89 8.47
N GLY A 555 -12.10 -16.07 9.52
CA GLY A 555 -11.22 -17.24 9.69
C GLY A 555 -12.00 -18.54 9.86
N GLY A 556 -12.96 -18.56 10.78
CA GLY A 556 -13.76 -19.75 11.08
C GLY A 556 -14.58 -20.20 9.88
N GLN A 557 -15.29 -19.28 9.21
CA GLN A 557 -16.11 -19.63 8.04
C GLN A 557 -15.27 -20.07 6.85
N ALA A 558 -14.09 -19.49 6.64
CA ALA A 558 -13.17 -19.91 5.59
C ALA A 558 -12.61 -21.33 5.85
N TYR A 559 -12.21 -21.64 7.09
CA TYR A 559 -11.78 -22.99 7.45
C TYR A 559 -12.91 -24.02 7.42
N ALA A 560 -14.13 -23.65 7.85
CA ALA A 560 -15.30 -24.51 7.69
C ALA A 560 -15.59 -24.83 6.21
N THR A 561 -15.47 -23.83 5.33
CA THR A 561 -15.58 -24.02 3.87
C THR A 561 -14.44 -24.90 3.33
N SER A 562 -13.21 -24.72 3.84
CA SER A 562 -12.07 -25.57 3.49
C SER A 562 -12.27 -27.03 3.90
N ALA A 563 -12.88 -27.29 5.06
CA ALA A 563 -13.24 -28.64 5.49
C ALA A 563 -14.40 -29.24 4.68
N GLU A 564 -15.38 -28.42 4.27
CA GLU A 564 -16.43 -28.83 3.32
C GLU A 564 -15.81 -29.26 1.98
N MET A 565 -14.86 -28.50 1.44
CA MET A 565 -14.13 -28.88 0.22
C MET A 565 -13.27 -30.13 0.44
N ALA A 566 -12.67 -30.31 1.62
CA ALA A 566 -11.88 -31.50 1.94
C ALA A 566 -12.73 -32.77 1.93
N ARG A 567 -13.98 -32.69 2.39
CA ARG A 567 -14.93 -33.82 2.32
C ARG A 567 -15.16 -34.30 0.89
N GLU A 568 -15.30 -33.36 -0.05
CA GLU A 568 -15.62 -33.67 -1.45
C GLU A 568 -14.38 -34.00 -2.29
N LEU A 569 -13.26 -33.30 -2.06
CA LEU A 569 -12.08 -33.29 -2.93
C LEU A 569 -10.82 -33.87 -2.27
N GLY A 570 -10.90 -34.23 -1.00
CA GLY A 570 -9.77 -34.60 -0.15
C GLY A 570 -9.06 -33.38 0.46
N SER A 571 -8.40 -33.59 1.60
CA SER A 571 -7.55 -32.58 2.24
C SER A 571 -6.34 -32.20 1.38
N PHE A 572 -5.64 -31.11 1.71
CA PHE A 572 -4.36 -30.83 1.07
C PHE A 572 -3.37 -31.99 1.34
N PRO A 573 -2.48 -32.33 0.39
CA PRO A 573 -1.60 -33.49 0.54
C PRO A 573 -0.72 -33.51 1.81
N GLY A 574 -0.30 -32.35 2.31
CA GLY A 574 0.46 -32.23 3.56
C GLY A 574 -0.35 -32.38 4.86
N TYR A 575 -1.68 -32.56 4.79
CA TYR A 575 -2.56 -32.49 5.96
C TYR A 575 -2.27 -33.60 6.97
N GLU A 576 -2.20 -34.87 6.56
CA GLU A 576 -2.04 -35.99 7.48
C GLU A 576 -0.76 -35.87 8.31
N ARG A 577 0.32 -35.37 7.70
CA ARG A 577 1.59 -35.10 8.42
C ARG A 577 1.43 -34.02 9.48
N ASN A 578 0.50 -33.09 9.32
CA ASN A 578 0.32 -31.92 10.19
C ASN A 578 -1.02 -31.88 10.93
N ARG A 579 -1.81 -32.95 10.88
CA ARG A 579 -3.18 -32.99 11.42
C ARG A 579 -3.26 -32.49 12.86
N ALA A 580 -2.33 -32.96 13.71
CA ALA A 580 -2.27 -32.54 15.11
C ALA A 580 -1.95 -31.05 15.26
N SER A 581 -0.94 -30.55 14.54
CA SER A 581 -0.49 -29.15 14.57
C SER A 581 -1.57 -28.20 14.04
N MET A 582 -2.25 -28.57 12.96
CA MET A 582 -3.33 -27.79 12.38
C MET A 582 -4.53 -27.74 13.33
N LEU A 583 -5.00 -28.88 13.85
CA LEU A 583 -6.13 -28.90 14.79
C LEU A 583 -5.83 -28.13 16.09
N ARG A 584 -4.57 -28.13 16.56
CA ARG A 584 -4.13 -27.27 17.66
C ARG A 584 -4.38 -25.79 17.37
N VAL A 585 -3.97 -25.32 16.18
CA VAL A 585 -4.18 -23.92 15.74
C VAL A 585 -5.68 -23.59 15.65
N ILE A 586 -6.49 -24.49 15.07
CA ILE A 586 -7.95 -24.32 15.00
C ILE A 586 -8.58 -24.22 16.40
N ARG A 587 -8.18 -25.09 17.34
CA ARG A 587 -8.64 -25.02 18.74
C ARG A 587 -8.21 -23.72 19.43
N ASN A 588 -6.99 -23.23 19.19
CA ASN A 588 -6.53 -21.97 19.76
C ASN A 588 -7.31 -20.75 19.22
N HIS A 589 -7.63 -20.70 17.93
CA HIS A 589 -8.51 -19.65 17.39
C HIS A 589 -9.93 -19.72 17.98
N ARG A 590 -10.48 -20.93 18.10
CA ARG A 590 -11.75 -21.14 18.79
C ARG A 590 -11.71 -20.62 20.23
N ARG A 591 -10.66 -20.95 21.00
CA ARG A 591 -10.46 -20.43 22.37
C ARG A 591 -10.42 -18.91 22.42
N ALA A 592 -9.77 -18.24 21.47
CA ALA A 592 -9.76 -16.79 21.37
C ALA A 592 -11.17 -16.21 21.12
N ALA A 593 -11.97 -16.83 20.25
CA ALA A 593 -13.35 -16.43 20.00
C ALA A 593 -14.27 -16.61 21.23
N TYR A 594 -13.92 -17.54 22.13
CA TYR A 594 -14.61 -17.77 23.40
C TYR A 594 -14.02 -16.96 24.57
N ASN A 595 -12.95 -16.19 24.34
CA ASN A 595 -12.20 -15.50 25.38
C ASN A 595 -11.73 -16.44 26.51
N ALA A 596 -11.17 -17.59 26.12
CA ALA A 596 -10.74 -18.62 27.06
C ALA A 596 -9.55 -18.15 27.93
N PRO A 597 -9.41 -18.66 29.17
CA PRO A 597 -8.26 -18.41 30.03
C PRO A 597 -6.93 -18.81 29.37
N ALA A 598 -5.86 -18.08 29.69
CA ALA A 598 -4.52 -18.29 29.12
C ALA A 598 -4.01 -19.74 29.25
N GLY A 599 -4.35 -20.44 30.35
CA GLY A 599 -3.92 -21.82 30.58
C GLY A 599 -4.57 -22.88 29.68
N GLU A 600 -5.60 -22.53 28.90
CA GLU A 600 -6.25 -23.46 27.99
C GLU A 600 -5.59 -23.50 26.60
N TYR A 601 -4.80 -22.49 26.22
CA TYR A 601 -4.15 -22.46 24.92
C TYR A 601 -3.05 -23.53 24.81
N GLU A 602 -2.99 -24.19 23.66
CA GLU A 602 -2.04 -25.27 23.40
C GLU A 602 -0.79 -24.74 22.70
N GLY A 603 0.36 -24.83 23.36
CA GLY A 603 1.66 -24.56 22.74
C GLY A 603 1.89 -23.11 22.32
N LEU A 604 1.31 -22.17 23.06
CA LEU A 604 1.56 -20.73 22.93
C LEU A 604 2.31 -20.23 24.17
N SER A 605 3.39 -19.49 23.97
CA SER A 605 4.11 -18.80 25.06
C SER A 605 3.46 -17.46 25.40
N ILE A 606 2.83 -16.82 24.43
CA ILE A 606 2.08 -15.56 24.59
C ILE A 606 0.63 -15.80 24.16
N PRO A 607 -0.35 -15.75 25.09
CA PRO A 607 -1.75 -15.91 24.74
C PRO A 607 -2.28 -14.70 23.95
N PRO A 608 -3.20 -14.90 22.98
CA PRO A 608 -3.81 -13.80 22.22
C PRO A 608 -4.85 -13.05 23.06
N VAL A 609 -5.27 -11.88 22.59
CA VAL A 609 -6.41 -11.14 23.16
C VAL A 609 -7.71 -11.80 22.68
N GLY A 610 -8.57 -12.22 23.62
CA GLY A 610 -9.87 -12.82 23.30
C GLY A 610 -10.97 -11.78 23.06
N ILE A 611 -12.07 -12.21 22.42
CA ILE A 611 -13.21 -11.33 22.13
C ILE A 611 -13.98 -11.07 23.43
N ASN A 612 -14.00 -9.82 23.91
CA ASN A 612 -14.75 -9.48 25.11
C ASN A 612 -16.27 -9.65 24.88
N PRO A 613 -16.95 -10.58 25.59
CA PRO A 613 -18.36 -10.88 25.37
C PRO A 613 -19.31 -9.78 25.87
N GLU A 614 -18.86 -8.90 26.76
CA GLU A 614 -19.67 -7.79 27.29
C GLU A 614 -19.71 -6.59 26.32
N LEU A 615 -18.70 -6.47 25.45
CA LEU A 615 -18.54 -5.36 24.52
C LEU A 615 -18.92 -5.72 23.08
N CYS A 616 -18.89 -7.00 22.73
CA CYS A 616 -19.20 -7.45 21.37
C CYS A 616 -20.72 -7.53 21.15
N PRO A 617 -21.25 -7.04 20.00
CA PRO A 617 -22.64 -7.27 19.62
C PRO A 617 -23.01 -8.77 19.69
N PRO A 618 -24.13 -9.15 20.34
CA PRO A 618 -24.45 -10.56 20.59
C PRO A 618 -24.55 -11.44 19.33
N ASP A 619 -25.07 -10.87 18.24
CA ASP A 619 -25.18 -11.53 16.94
C ASP A 619 -23.82 -11.80 16.29
N LEU A 620 -22.90 -10.81 16.33
CA LEU A 620 -21.52 -10.99 15.86
C LEU A 620 -20.76 -12.00 16.72
N LEU A 621 -20.91 -11.95 18.04
CA LEU A 621 -20.25 -12.86 18.95
C LEU A 621 -20.72 -14.31 18.76
N ALA A 622 -22.03 -14.52 18.65
CA ALA A 622 -22.59 -15.83 18.35
C ALA A 622 -22.05 -16.37 17.03
N ALA A 623 -22.04 -15.52 15.99
CA ALA A 623 -21.57 -15.93 14.69
C ALA A 623 -20.08 -16.28 14.66
N ALA A 624 -19.24 -15.52 15.37
CA ALA A 624 -17.82 -15.81 15.52
C ALA A 624 -17.56 -17.17 16.17
N ARG A 625 -18.30 -17.49 17.24
CA ARG A 625 -18.18 -18.76 17.96
C ARG A 625 -18.65 -19.95 17.11
N GLU A 626 -19.83 -19.83 16.51
CA GLU A 626 -20.41 -20.85 15.61
C GLU A 626 -19.49 -21.16 14.42
N SER A 627 -18.87 -20.14 13.82
CA SER A 627 -17.97 -20.34 12.69
C SER A 627 -16.74 -21.16 13.07
N TRP A 628 -16.17 -20.96 14.26
CA TRP A 628 -15.04 -21.77 14.76
C TRP A 628 -15.46 -23.15 15.29
N ASP A 629 -16.66 -23.27 15.88
CA ASP A 629 -17.23 -24.57 16.24
C ASP A 629 -17.42 -25.44 14.99
N ALA A 630 -18.00 -24.88 13.92
CA ALA A 630 -18.17 -25.55 12.64
C ALA A 630 -16.83 -25.92 11.99
N ALA A 631 -15.85 -25.01 12.01
CA ALA A 631 -14.52 -25.26 11.48
C ALA A 631 -13.81 -26.43 12.20
N LEU A 632 -13.87 -26.46 13.53
CA LEU A 632 -13.27 -27.53 14.32
C LEU A 632 -13.98 -28.86 14.06
N GLN A 633 -15.32 -28.89 14.16
CA GLN A 633 -16.10 -30.11 13.98
C GLN A 633 -15.90 -30.71 12.58
N ALA A 634 -15.99 -29.89 11.53
CA ALA A 634 -15.80 -30.35 10.16
C ALA A 634 -14.34 -30.76 9.89
N GLY A 635 -13.38 -30.00 10.41
CA GLY A 635 -11.94 -30.29 10.27
C GLY A 635 -11.51 -31.59 10.95
N GLU A 636 -12.07 -31.91 12.11
CA GLU A 636 -11.83 -33.19 12.78
C GLU A 636 -12.35 -34.38 11.96
N ALA A 637 -13.51 -34.21 11.32
CA ALA A 637 -14.20 -35.24 10.55
C ALA A 637 -13.60 -35.46 9.14
N HIS A 638 -13.16 -34.39 8.48
CA HIS A 638 -12.83 -34.43 7.05
C HIS A 638 -11.43 -33.89 6.71
N GLY A 639 -10.75 -33.28 7.67
CA GLY A 639 -9.54 -32.51 7.40
C GLY A 639 -9.83 -31.19 6.71
N PHE A 640 -8.79 -30.57 6.17
CA PHE A 640 -8.88 -29.26 5.52
C PHE A 640 -8.28 -29.30 4.13
N ARG A 641 -8.87 -28.56 3.20
CA ARG A 641 -8.39 -28.43 1.83
C ARG A 641 -7.21 -27.46 1.71
N ASN A 642 -7.00 -26.59 2.70
CA ASN A 642 -6.05 -25.49 2.65
C ASN A 642 -5.28 -25.39 3.97
N ALA A 643 -3.95 -25.29 3.91
CA ALA A 643 -3.12 -25.15 5.11
C ALA A 643 -3.27 -23.78 5.80
N GLN A 644 -3.61 -22.75 5.02
CA GLN A 644 -3.86 -21.37 5.45
C GLN A 644 -5.00 -20.81 4.61
N VAL A 645 -5.91 -20.03 5.20
CA VAL A 645 -7.11 -19.51 4.50
C VAL A 645 -7.26 -17.99 4.51
N THR A 646 -6.72 -17.30 5.52
CA THR A 646 -6.98 -15.87 5.74
C THR A 646 -5.73 -15.07 6.04
N VAL A 647 -5.70 -13.82 5.58
CA VAL A 647 -4.71 -12.77 5.92
C VAL A 647 -5.40 -11.40 5.88
N LEU A 648 -4.85 -10.40 6.56
CA LEU A 648 -5.27 -9.01 6.39
C LEU A 648 -4.21 -8.24 5.59
N ALA A 649 -4.49 -8.03 4.31
CA ALA A 649 -3.59 -7.32 3.40
C ALA A 649 -3.81 -5.79 3.46
N PRO A 650 -2.84 -4.97 3.03
CA PRO A 650 -3.00 -3.51 2.99
C PRO A 650 -4.09 -3.01 2.03
N THR A 651 -4.49 -3.81 1.03
CA THR A 651 -5.55 -3.46 0.04
C THR A 651 -5.35 -2.17 -0.79
N GLY A 652 -4.16 -1.55 -0.81
CA GLY A 652 -3.97 -0.18 -1.33
C GLY A 652 -4.52 0.15 -2.73
N THR A 653 -4.48 -0.77 -3.70
CA THR A 653 -5.11 -0.53 -5.03
C THR A 653 -6.53 -1.09 -5.12
N ILE A 654 -6.79 -2.26 -4.55
CA ILE A 654 -8.11 -2.90 -4.65
C ILE A 654 -9.16 -2.21 -3.77
N GLY A 655 -8.76 -1.53 -2.69
CA GLY A 655 -9.63 -0.66 -1.92
C GLY A 655 -10.18 0.48 -2.79
N LEU A 656 -9.37 1.05 -3.69
CA LEU A 656 -9.82 2.09 -4.61
C LEU A 656 -10.83 1.57 -5.65
N VAL A 657 -10.65 0.36 -6.17
CA VAL A 657 -11.63 -0.22 -7.11
C VAL A 657 -12.91 -0.67 -6.40
N MET A 658 -12.87 -0.93 -5.09
CA MET A 658 -14.04 -1.26 -4.27
C MET A 658 -14.72 -0.03 -3.64
N ASP A 659 -14.24 1.19 -3.93
CA ASP A 659 -14.67 2.43 -3.27
C ASP A 659 -14.61 2.35 -1.74
N CYS A 660 -13.49 1.85 -1.22
CA CYS A 660 -13.20 1.84 0.21
C CYS A 660 -12.76 3.23 0.69
N ASP A 661 -13.36 3.69 1.80
CA ASP A 661 -12.94 4.90 2.52
C ASP A 661 -11.65 4.62 3.33
N THR A 662 -11.52 3.42 3.90
CA THR A 662 -10.33 2.95 4.63
C THR A 662 -9.81 1.61 4.09
N THR A 663 -8.50 1.41 4.19
CA THR A 663 -7.80 0.25 3.64
C THR A 663 -7.66 -0.86 4.67
N GLY A 664 -7.95 -2.11 4.31
CA GLY A 664 -7.72 -3.25 5.21
C GLY A 664 -8.38 -3.07 6.59
N ILE A 665 -7.56 -3.27 7.63
CA ILE A 665 -7.89 -3.03 9.04
C ILE A 665 -7.63 -1.57 9.47
N GLU A 666 -6.97 -0.78 8.62
CA GLU A 666 -6.48 0.55 8.96
C GLU A 666 -7.63 1.53 9.30
N PRO A 667 -7.38 2.49 10.21
CA PRO A 667 -8.26 3.63 10.37
C PRO A 667 -8.16 4.54 9.14
N ASP A 668 -9.00 5.57 9.09
CA ASP A 668 -8.84 6.58 8.05
C ASP A 668 -7.54 7.38 8.25
N PHE A 669 -6.87 7.72 7.15
CA PHE A 669 -5.64 8.51 7.19
C PHE A 669 -5.93 9.99 7.45
N ALA A 670 -6.99 10.52 6.82
CA ALA A 670 -7.47 11.89 6.96
C ALA A 670 -8.91 12.00 6.43
N LEU A 671 -9.73 12.83 7.07
CA LEU A 671 -11.16 13.01 6.71
C LEU A 671 -11.37 13.62 5.31
N VAL A 672 -10.46 14.52 4.90
CA VAL A 672 -10.44 15.14 3.57
C VAL A 672 -9.11 14.82 2.92
N LYS A 673 -9.15 14.17 1.76
CA LYS A 673 -7.98 13.74 1.01
C LYS A 673 -7.90 14.50 -0.31
N PHE A 674 -6.68 14.84 -0.71
CA PHE A 674 -6.44 15.47 -2.00
C PHE A 674 -5.80 14.47 -2.95
N LYS A 675 -6.51 14.17 -4.03
CA LYS A 675 -5.94 13.38 -5.11
C LYS A 675 -5.31 14.32 -6.12
N LYS A 676 -3.99 14.23 -6.28
CA LYS A 676 -3.30 14.87 -7.40
C LYS A 676 -3.80 14.23 -8.69
N LEU A 677 -4.35 15.04 -9.58
CA LEU A 677 -4.74 14.56 -10.89
C LEU A 677 -3.48 14.39 -11.74
N ALA A 678 -3.45 13.32 -12.53
CA ALA A 678 -2.51 13.28 -13.63
C ALA A 678 -2.97 14.37 -14.60
N GLY A 679 -2.24 15.48 -14.62
CA GLY A 679 -2.66 16.70 -15.31
C GLY A 679 -2.19 17.99 -14.64
N GLY A 680 -1.72 17.88 -13.39
CA GLY A 680 -1.66 19.04 -12.52
C GLY A 680 -3.04 19.36 -11.94
N GLY A 681 -3.08 20.01 -10.78
CA GLY A 681 -4.31 20.23 -10.01
C GLY A 681 -4.67 19.08 -9.07
N TYR A 682 -5.64 19.34 -8.20
CA TYR A 682 -6.04 18.45 -7.13
C TYR A 682 -7.56 18.35 -7.02
N PHE A 683 -8.04 17.16 -6.65
CA PHE A 683 -9.44 16.89 -6.37
C PHE A 683 -9.61 16.56 -4.89
N LYS A 684 -10.53 17.25 -4.20
CA LYS A 684 -10.88 17.00 -2.81
C LYS A 684 -11.87 15.84 -2.72
N ILE A 685 -11.56 14.87 -1.88
CA ILE A 685 -12.41 13.71 -1.57
C ILE A 685 -12.71 13.77 -0.08
N ILE A 686 -13.99 13.89 0.28
CA ILE A 686 -14.45 13.70 1.66
C ILE A 686 -14.77 12.22 1.89
N ASN A 687 -14.43 11.72 3.07
CA ASN A 687 -14.85 10.40 3.52
C ASN A 687 -16.39 10.31 3.55
N GLN A 688 -16.95 9.40 2.74
CA GLN A 688 -18.40 9.26 2.58
C GLN A 688 -19.08 8.63 3.81
N SER A 689 -18.29 8.13 4.75
CA SER A 689 -18.76 7.62 6.04
C SER A 689 -19.16 8.74 7.00
N ILE A 690 -18.68 9.98 6.84
CA ILE A 690 -18.96 11.09 7.78
C ILE A 690 -20.46 11.39 7.87
N PRO A 691 -21.21 11.63 6.78
CA PRO A 691 -22.64 11.90 6.87
C PRO A 691 -23.45 10.75 7.49
N LEU A 692 -23.04 9.50 7.23
CA LEU A 692 -23.69 8.32 7.77
C LEU A 692 -23.46 8.20 9.27
N ALA A 693 -22.23 8.42 9.72
CA ALA A 693 -21.86 8.44 11.13
C ALA A 693 -22.61 9.54 11.90
N LEU A 694 -22.66 10.76 11.36
CA LEU A 694 -23.41 11.86 11.98
C LEU A 694 -24.91 11.54 12.09
N ARG A 695 -25.50 10.94 11.05
CA ARG A 695 -26.90 10.49 11.13
C ARG A 695 -27.10 9.44 12.23
N LYS A 696 -26.18 8.48 12.34
CA LYS A 696 -26.19 7.45 13.40
C LYS A 696 -26.07 8.06 14.80
N LEU A 697 -25.31 9.14 14.94
CA LEU A 697 -25.12 9.90 16.19
C LEU A 697 -26.30 10.85 16.50
N GLY A 698 -27.32 10.92 15.63
CA GLY A 698 -28.56 11.65 15.88
C GLY A 698 -28.61 13.08 15.33
N TYR A 699 -27.66 13.49 14.49
CA TYR A 699 -27.68 14.81 13.86
C TYR A 699 -28.72 14.89 12.73
N SER A 700 -29.40 16.02 12.64
CA SER A 700 -30.35 16.32 11.56
C SER A 700 -29.65 16.56 10.23
N GLN A 701 -30.40 16.49 9.12
CA GLN A 701 -29.85 16.69 7.78
C GLN A 701 -29.17 18.06 7.61
N GLU A 702 -29.76 19.12 8.17
CA GLU A 702 -29.21 20.49 8.14
C GLU A 702 -27.88 20.56 8.92
N GLN A 703 -27.84 19.99 10.13
CA GLN A 703 -26.60 19.94 10.92
C GLN A 703 -25.49 19.15 10.21
N ILE A 704 -25.85 18.06 9.53
CA ILE A 704 -24.90 17.26 8.75
C ILE A 704 -24.32 18.09 7.61
N GLU A 705 -25.17 18.81 6.87
CA GLU A 705 -24.73 19.67 5.77
C GLU A 705 -23.80 20.78 6.25
N ASP A 706 -24.11 21.41 7.39
CA ASP A 706 -23.24 22.43 8.01
C ASP A 706 -21.88 21.86 8.44
N ILE A 707 -21.85 20.67 9.07
CA ILE A 707 -20.61 20.01 9.49
C ILE A 707 -19.78 19.60 8.26
N VAL A 708 -20.42 19.04 7.24
CA VAL A 708 -19.74 18.64 5.99
C VAL A 708 -19.16 19.86 5.26
N ALA A 709 -19.92 20.95 5.18
CA ALA A 709 -19.47 22.20 4.58
C ALA A 709 -18.31 22.82 5.36
N TYR A 710 -18.32 22.75 6.69
CA TYR A 710 -17.19 23.17 7.52
C TYR A 710 -15.92 22.35 7.22
N CYS A 711 -16.04 21.03 7.09
CA CYS A 711 -14.90 20.16 6.82
C CYS A 711 -14.33 20.36 5.40
N LEU A 712 -15.20 20.35 4.38
CA LEU A 712 -14.80 20.36 2.96
C LEU A 712 -14.54 21.77 2.41
N GLY A 713 -15.21 22.77 2.99
CA GLY A 713 -15.34 24.12 2.46
C GLY A 713 -16.51 24.24 1.49
N HIS A 714 -17.07 25.45 1.41
CA HIS A 714 -18.14 25.79 0.49
C HIS A 714 -17.68 25.90 -0.98
N GLY A 715 -16.36 25.91 -1.24
CA GLY A 715 -15.80 26.06 -2.58
C GLY A 715 -15.99 27.45 -3.19
N THR A 716 -16.43 28.43 -2.39
CA THR A 716 -16.74 29.79 -2.83
C THR A 716 -16.40 30.80 -1.74
N LEU A 717 -16.11 32.04 -2.13
CA LEU A 717 -16.03 33.18 -1.19
C LEU A 717 -17.36 33.93 -1.07
N LYS A 718 -18.39 33.52 -1.81
CA LYS A 718 -19.73 34.10 -1.67
C LYS A 718 -20.31 33.71 -0.31
N GLY A 719 -20.63 34.72 0.51
CA GLY A 719 -21.10 34.54 1.89
C GLY A 719 -19.97 34.28 2.90
N SER A 720 -18.70 34.30 2.46
CA SER A 720 -17.56 34.17 3.36
C SER A 720 -17.51 35.33 4.36
N PRO A 721 -17.25 35.07 5.65
CA PRO A 721 -17.07 36.12 6.64
C PRO A 721 -15.80 36.92 6.34
N GLU A 722 -15.87 38.24 6.48
CA GLU A 722 -14.76 39.21 6.32
C GLU A 722 -14.20 39.36 4.88
N ILE A 723 -13.89 38.26 4.19
CA ILE A 723 -13.36 38.27 2.80
C ILE A 723 -14.39 37.65 1.86
N GLY A 724 -15.50 38.37 1.69
CA GLY A 724 -16.54 38.05 0.72
C GLY A 724 -16.42 38.86 -0.58
N HIS A 725 -17.32 38.57 -1.51
CA HIS A 725 -17.44 39.27 -2.81
C HIS A 725 -17.58 40.80 -2.68
N GLU A 726 -18.28 41.27 -1.65
CA GLU A 726 -18.44 42.71 -1.39
C GLU A 726 -17.12 43.34 -0.90
N ALA A 727 -16.43 42.68 0.03
CA ALA A 727 -15.14 43.12 0.54
C ALA A 727 -14.07 43.17 -0.56
N LEU A 728 -14.04 42.17 -1.44
CA LEU A 728 -13.14 42.15 -2.59
C LEU A 728 -13.47 43.25 -3.61
N ARG A 729 -14.75 43.53 -3.87
CA ARG A 729 -15.15 44.67 -4.71
C ARG A 729 -14.68 46.00 -4.14
N ALA A 730 -14.77 46.18 -2.83
CA ALA A 730 -14.25 47.38 -2.15
C ALA A 730 -12.72 47.53 -2.29
N LYS A 731 -11.99 46.43 -2.56
CA LYS A 731 -10.55 46.40 -2.85
C LYS A 731 -10.23 46.46 -4.36
N GLY A 732 -11.22 46.68 -5.22
CA GLY A 732 -11.02 46.90 -6.66
C GLY A 732 -11.20 45.66 -7.54
N PHE A 733 -11.74 44.55 -7.03
CA PHE A 733 -12.06 43.37 -7.83
C PHE A 733 -13.33 43.55 -8.66
N ASP A 734 -13.23 43.32 -9.98
CA ASP A 734 -14.36 43.30 -10.89
C ASP A 734 -14.97 41.88 -11.02
N ASP A 735 -16.12 41.78 -11.69
CA ASP A 735 -16.84 40.51 -11.86
C ASP A 735 -16.01 39.47 -12.63
N ALA A 736 -15.15 39.91 -13.54
CA ALA A 736 -14.28 39.02 -14.30
C ALA A 736 -13.18 38.40 -13.42
N ALA A 737 -12.55 39.20 -12.55
CA ALA A 737 -11.55 38.72 -11.59
C ALA A 737 -12.17 37.76 -10.56
N LEU A 738 -13.38 38.07 -10.09
CA LEU A 738 -14.10 37.19 -9.17
C LEU A 738 -14.51 35.89 -9.82
N GLY A 739 -14.96 35.91 -11.08
CA GLY A 739 -15.24 34.68 -11.84
C GLY A 739 -14.01 33.77 -11.97
N ARG A 740 -12.81 34.35 -12.16
CA ARG A 740 -11.54 33.60 -12.18
C ARG A 740 -11.21 33.00 -10.80
N LEU A 741 -11.39 33.77 -9.72
CA LEU A 741 -11.19 33.26 -8.35
C LEU A 741 -12.12 32.09 -8.03
N GLU A 742 -13.43 32.25 -8.26
CA GLU A 742 -14.43 31.21 -8.01
C GLU A 742 -14.12 29.91 -8.78
N SER A 743 -13.66 30.04 -10.02
CA SER A 743 -13.24 28.88 -10.82
C SER A 743 -12.02 28.15 -10.22
N ALA A 744 -11.12 28.86 -9.55
CA ALA A 744 -9.91 28.28 -8.94
C ALA A 744 -10.17 27.67 -7.56
N LEU A 745 -11.10 28.23 -6.77
CA LEU A 745 -11.35 27.87 -5.37
C LEU A 745 -11.79 26.39 -5.18
N ALA A 746 -12.52 25.82 -6.15
CA ALA A 746 -12.96 24.42 -6.09
C ALA A 746 -11.81 23.42 -5.93
N SER A 747 -10.62 23.76 -6.44
CA SER A 747 -9.41 22.91 -6.38
C SER A 747 -8.34 23.43 -5.43
N ALA A 748 -8.56 24.59 -4.80
CA ALA A 748 -7.59 25.26 -3.95
C ALA A 748 -7.50 24.59 -2.56
N PHE A 749 -6.27 24.31 -2.12
CA PHE A 749 -5.99 23.90 -0.74
C PHE A 749 -6.17 25.03 0.25
N GLU A 750 -5.70 26.21 -0.15
CA GLU A 750 -5.79 27.45 0.59
C GLU A 750 -6.15 28.56 -0.39
N ILE A 751 -6.92 29.55 0.07
CA ILE A 751 -7.41 30.65 -0.78
C ILE A 751 -6.25 31.42 -1.40
N GLN A 752 -5.09 31.51 -0.72
CA GLN A 752 -3.88 32.15 -1.24
C GLN A 752 -3.43 31.56 -2.59
N PHE A 753 -3.69 30.27 -2.85
CA PHE A 753 -3.39 29.66 -4.15
C PHE A 753 -4.29 30.16 -5.29
N ALA A 754 -5.45 30.75 -4.97
CA ALA A 754 -6.28 31.46 -5.95
C ALA A 754 -5.87 32.93 -6.10
N PHE A 755 -5.28 33.56 -5.07
CA PHE A 755 -4.84 34.96 -5.09
C PHE A 755 -3.40 35.12 -5.57
N ASN A 756 -3.13 34.81 -6.85
CA ASN A 756 -1.83 35.05 -7.47
C ASN A 756 -1.97 35.60 -8.91
N LYS A 757 -0.85 36.07 -9.47
CA LYS A 757 -0.83 36.66 -10.82
C LYS A 757 -1.23 35.69 -11.95
N PHE A 758 -1.07 34.39 -11.77
CA PHE A 758 -1.41 33.39 -12.79
C PHE A 758 -2.92 33.18 -12.90
N VAL A 759 -3.62 33.23 -11.76
CA VAL A 759 -5.10 33.12 -11.71
C VAL A 759 -5.78 34.46 -12.00
N LEU A 760 -5.31 35.53 -11.36
CA LEU A 760 -5.94 36.86 -11.48
C LEU A 760 -5.54 37.61 -12.74
N GLY A 761 -4.41 37.24 -13.37
CA GLY A 761 -3.83 37.95 -14.50
C GLY A 761 -2.86 39.03 -14.05
N GLU A 762 -1.67 39.05 -14.66
CA GLU A 762 -0.59 39.97 -14.29
C GLU A 762 -0.96 41.44 -14.52
N GLU A 763 -1.68 41.74 -15.61
CA GLU A 763 -2.18 43.09 -15.88
C GLU A 763 -3.11 43.57 -14.77
N PHE A 764 -4.02 42.72 -14.29
CA PHE A 764 -4.95 43.07 -13.22
C PHE A 764 -4.20 43.34 -11.90
N CYS A 765 -3.26 42.47 -11.53
CA CYS A 765 -2.45 42.66 -10.33
C CYS A 765 -1.60 43.94 -10.36
N LYS A 766 -1.05 44.32 -11.51
CA LYS A 766 -0.22 45.52 -11.66
C LYS A 766 -1.04 46.80 -11.77
N THR A 767 -1.99 46.82 -12.69
CA THR A 767 -2.70 48.05 -13.09
C THR A 767 -3.87 48.39 -12.19
N ARG A 768 -4.58 47.38 -11.65
CA ARG A 768 -5.76 47.58 -10.80
C ARG A 768 -5.43 47.48 -9.31
N LEU A 769 -4.60 46.52 -8.92
CA LEU A 769 -4.20 46.35 -7.52
C LEU A 769 -2.90 47.09 -7.14
N GLY A 770 -2.11 47.51 -8.12
CA GLY A 770 -0.93 48.36 -7.89
C GLY A 770 0.34 47.64 -7.43
N PHE A 771 0.44 46.32 -7.62
CA PHE A 771 1.62 45.55 -7.20
C PHE A 771 2.79 45.62 -8.20
N THR A 772 4.03 45.59 -7.71
CA THR A 772 5.23 45.64 -8.55
C THR A 772 5.64 44.27 -9.08
N ASP A 773 6.52 44.26 -10.10
CA ASP A 773 7.15 43.05 -10.61
C ASP A 773 7.98 42.32 -9.54
N GLU A 774 8.70 43.03 -8.67
CA GLU A 774 9.44 42.36 -7.59
C GLU A 774 8.48 41.65 -6.62
N GLN A 775 7.36 42.28 -6.25
CA GLN A 775 6.39 41.68 -5.33
C GLN A 775 5.74 40.42 -5.94
N LEU A 776 5.30 40.50 -7.20
CA LEU A 776 4.61 39.38 -7.86
C LEU A 776 5.53 38.23 -8.26
N ASN A 777 6.85 38.42 -8.21
CA ASN A 777 7.86 37.38 -8.46
C ASN A 777 8.53 36.87 -7.16
N ASP A 778 8.24 37.46 -6.00
CA ASP A 778 8.68 36.95 -4.71
C ASP A 778 7.81 35.75 -4.29
N TRP A 779 8.45 34.61 -4.04
CA TRP A 779 7.80 33.38 -3.62
C TRP A 779 7.15 33.47 -2.25
N ASN A 780 7.51 34.46 -1.42
CA ASN A 780 6.93 34.67 -0.09
C ASN A 780 5.84 35.75 -0.07
N PHE A 781 5.47 36.31 -1.23
CA PHE A 781 4.49 37.39 -1.30
C PHE A 781 3.06 36.88 -1.08
N ASP A 782 2.42 37.38 -0.01
CA ASP A 782 0.99 37.14 0.28
C ASP A 782 0.15 38.33 -0.21
N LEU A 783 -0.54 38.11 -1.34
CA LEU A 783 -1.37 39.12 -1.98
C LEU A 783 -2.52 39.62 -1.07
N LEU A 784 -3.13 38.73 -0.26
CA LEU A 784 -4.24 39.09 0.61
C LEU A 784 -3.77 39.98 1.77
N GLN A 785 -2.60 39.70 2.36
CA GLN A 785 -2.00 40.57 3.35
C GLN A 785 -1.63 41.94 2.77
N ALA A 786 -1.09 41.95 1.55
CA ALA A 786 -0.76 43.19 0.85
C ALA A 786 -2.00 44.05 0.52
N LEU A 787 -3.16 43.43 0.33
CA LEU A 787 -4.46 44.12 0.22
C LEU A 787 -5.00 44.66 1.57
N GLY A 788 -4.32 44.36 2.68
CA GLY A 788 -4.65 44.85 4.01
C GLY A 788 -5.59 43.93 4.80
N PHE A 789 -5.76 42.67 4.40
CA PHE A 789 -6.46 41.69 5.22
C PHE A 789 -5.54 41.15 6.32
N THR A 790 -6.08 40.99 7.52
CA THR A 790 -5.34 40.38 8.63
C THR A 790 -5.25 38.87 8.46
N LYS A 791 -4.26 38.24 9.08
CA LYS A 791 -4.12 36.77 9.10
C LYS A 791 -5.39 36.07 9.60
N SER A 792 -6.08 36.64 10.59
CA SER A 792 -7.32 36.06 11.12
C SER A 792 -8.47 36.10 10.11
N GLN A 793 -8.58 37.16 9.31
CA GLN A 793 -9.60 37.28 8.26
C GLN A 793 -9.32 36.29 7.11
N ILE A 794 -8.04 36.14 6.74
CA ILE A 794 -7.60 35.17 5.73
C ILE A 794 -7.92 33.76 6.20
N ASP A 795 -7.58 33.43 7.45
CA ASP A 795 -7.84 32.11 8.03
C ASP A 795 -9.35 31.79 8.08
N ALA A 796 -10.20 32.74 8.47
CA ALA A 796 -11.66 32.55 8.50
C ALA A 796 -12.24 32.31 7.11
N ALA A 797 -11.83 33.12 6.12
CA ALA A 797 -12.24 32.95 4.74
C ALA A 797 -11.70 31.65 4.13
N ASN A 798 -10.50 31.23 4.54
CA ASN A 798 -9.91 29.97 4.13
C ASN A 798 -10.70 28.78 4.66
N THR A 799 -11.08 28.79 5.94
CA THR A 799 -11.95 27.76 6.51
C THR A 799 -13.30 27.71 5.82
N TYR A 800 -13.90 28.85 5.48
CA TYR A 800 -15.17 28.89 4.77
C TYR A 800 -15.05 28.33 3.34
N ALA A 801 -14.11 28.83 2.53
CA ALA A 801 -14.03 28.45 1.12
C ALA A 801 -13.33 27.09 0.90
N CYS A 802 -12.23 26.84 1.60
CA CYS A 802 -11.39 25.66 1.41
C CYS A 802 -11.58 24.57 2.46
N GLY A 803 -12.33 24.84 3.54
CA GLY A 803 -12.65 23.90 4.60
C GLY A 803 -11.62 23.90 5.74
N ALA A 804 -12.07 23.50 6.93
CA ALA A 804 -11.18 23.25 8.07
C ALA A 804 -10.36 21.94 7.89
N MET A 805 -10.84 21.03 7.03
CA MET A 805 -10.34 19.67 6.81
C MET A 805 -10.36 18.78 8.06
N THR A 806 -10.92 19.27 9.17
CA THR A 806 -11.14 18.56 10.43
C THR A 806 -12.57 18.75 10.89
N ILE A 807 -13.04 17.85 11.75
CA ILE A 807 -14.33 17.96 12.41
C ILE A 807 -14.25 18.76 13.73
N GLU A 808 -13.04 18.97 14.26
CA GLU A 808 -12.82 19.73 15.49
C GLU A 808 -13.28 21.18 15.31
N GLY A 809 -14.23 21.62 16.14
CA GLY A 809 -14.82 22.95 16.04
C GLY A 809 -15.91 23.09 14.97
N ALA A 810 -16.31 22.00 14.32
CA ALA A 810 -17.46 22.01 13.42
C ALA A 810 -18.74 22.46 14.16
N PRO A 811 -19.63 23.22 13.50
CA PRO A 811 -20.88 23.67 14.10
C PRO A 811 -21.73 22.46 14.52
N HIS A 812 -22.52 22.62 15.59
CA HIS A 812 -23.41 21.59 16.16
C HIS A 812 -22.73 20.35 16.77
N LEU A 813 -21.52 19.98 16.31
CA LEU A 813 -20.89 18.74 16.69
C LEU A 813 -20.40 18.78 18.15
N LEU A 814 -20.93 17.84 18.93
CA LEU A 814 -20.59 17.65 20.33
C LEU A 814 -19.16 17.08 20.50
N PRO A 815 -18.34 17.61 21.42
CA PRO A 815 -16.97 17.13 21.65
C PRO A 815 -16.86 15.64 21.97
N GLU A 816 -17.84 15.05 22.65
CA GLU A 816 -17.89 13.61 22.96
C GLU A 816 -17.98 12.72 21.72
N HIS A 817 -18.41 13.26 20.58
CA HIS A 817 -18.50 12.54 19.32
C HIS A 817 -17.22 12.64 18.47
N TYR A 818 -16.27 13.52 18.83
CA TYR A 818 -15.01 13.67 18.09
C TYR A 818 -14.21 12.36 17.93
N PRO A 819 -14.09 11.49 18.95
CA PRO A 819 -13.31 10.26 18.83
C PRO A 819 -13.76 9.31 17.69
N VAL A 820 -15.02 9.40 17.25
CA VAL A 820 -15.54 8.61 16.11
C VAL A 820 -14.85 8.97 14.79
N PHE A 821 -14.36 10.21 14.69
CA PHE A 821 -13.77 10.78 13.48
C PHE A 821 -12.25 10.95 13.58
N ASP A 822 -11.62 10.49 14.67
CA ASP A 822 -10.17 10.55 14.81
C ASP A 822 -9.52 9.69 13.70
N CYS A 823 -8.51 10.26 13.04
CA CYS A 823 -7.75 9.61 11.97
C CYS A 823 -6.34 9.20 12.45
N ALA A 824 -5.59 8.51 11.60
CA ALA A 824 -4.19 8.14 11.88
C ALA A 824 -3.27 9.36 12.09
N ASN A 825 -3.65 10.53 11.54
CA ASN A 825 -2.91 11.78 11.68
C ASN A 825 -3.85 12.93 12.06
N PRO A 826 -3.33 14.02 12.65
CA PRO A 826 -4.07 15.25 12.80
C PRO A 826 -4.62 15.73 11.46
N CYS A 827 -5.92 16.03 11.43
CA CYS A 827 -6.62 16.47 10.25
C CYS A 827 -6.58 18.00 10.13
N GLY A 828 -6.25 18.52 8.94
CA GLY A 828 -6.24 19.95 8.68
C GLY A 828 -5.22 20.75 9.50
N ARG A 829 -5.29 22.08 9.39
CA ARG A 829 -4.33 22.99 10.04
C ARG A 829 -4.58 23.17 11.54
N ILE A 830 -5.83 23.04 11.96
CA ILE A 830 -6.26 23.34 13.35
C ILE A 830 -6.55 22.08 14.16
N GLY A 831 -6.64 20.91 13.52
CA GLY A 831 -6.89 19.65 14.21
C GLY A 831 -5.71 19.24 15.07
N ARG A 832 -6.00 18.65 16.22
CA ARG A 832 -5.03 18.22 17.23
C ARG A 832 -5.22 16.75 17.61
N ARG A 833 -6.40 16.18 17.34
CA ARG A 833 -6.73 14.80 17.68
C ARG A 833 -6.27 13.84 16.59
N PHE A 834 -5.83 12.67 17.02
CA PHE A 834 -5.45 11.55 16.17
C PHE A 834 -5.45 10.27 16.99
N ILE A 835 -5.55 9.13 16.31
CA ILE A 835 -5.47 7.80 16.92
C ILE A 835 -4.04 7.58 17.39
N SER A 836 -3.89 7.18 18.66
CA SER A 836 -2.58 6.87 19.22
C SER A 836 -1.95 5.65 18.52
N ALA A 837 -0.62 5.60 18.46
CA ALA A 837 0.09 4.42 17.93
C ALA A 837 -0.29 3.14 18.71
N GLU A 838 -0.50 3.26 20.03
CA GLU A 838 -0.96 2.16 20.87
C GLU A 838 -2.37 1.70 20.50
N GLY A 839 -3.27 2.63 20.14
CA GLY A 839 -4.62 2.31 19.69
C GLY A 839 -4.64 1.39 18.48
N HIS A 840 -3.78 1.67 17.50
CA HIS A 840 -3.63 0.82 16.32
C HIS A 840 -2.96 -0.52 16.64
N ILE A 841 -1.89 -0.53 17.45
CA ILE A 841 -1.25 -1.78 17.91
C ILE A 841 -2.25 -2.70 18.62
N ARG A 842 -3.10 -2.14 19.48
CA ARG A 842 -4.13 -2.90 20.20
C ARG A 842 -5.32 -3.31 19.32
N MET A 843 -5.51 -2.71 18.15
CA MET A 843 -6.48 -3.19 17.15
C MET A 843 -5.94 -4.40 16.39
N MET A 844 -4.62 -4.42 16.15
CA MET A 844 -3.93 -5.55 15.51
C MET A 844 -3.77 -6.77 16.42
N ALA A 845 -3.64 -6.54 17.74
CA ALA A 845 -3.52 -7.56 18.77
C ALA A 845 -4.88 -8.14 19.16
#